data_AF-A0A0G1PNA7-F1
#
_entry.id   AF-A0A0G1PNA7-F1
#
_cell.length_a   1.000
_cell.length_b   1.000
_cell.length_c   1.000
_cell.angle_alpha   90.00
_cell.angle_beta   90.00
_cell.angle_gamma   90.00
#
_symmetry.space_group_name_H-M   'P 1'
#
loop_
_entity.id
_entity.type
_entity.pdbx_description
1 polymer ?
#
loop_
_entity_poly.entity_id
_entity_poly.type
_entity_poly.pdbx_seq_one_letter_code
_entity_poly.pdbx_strand_id
1 'polypeptide(L)'
;MSRFAPIKQQKKLKLPTDPGYAYGFSDPTNTYAFIEKPGLSQSVVENISSMKGEPTWMRTKRLEALKIFQSKSMPPWGPKLNINFDAVHYYLKPVQQETQKWEDVPEYIKKTFDRLGTPQAEREYLAGVKNQFDSEVVQGSLKDVWKKQGVVFLSMDEGLRQYPDLVREYFGKVIPVGDNTFAALNTSVWSGGSFVYVPKGVEVTFPLQAYFRINSPNAGQFERTLIIADEGAKVSYIEGCTSPSFSSSSLHSAVVEIFVKKGARVQYTTVQNWYKHVYNLVTKRAFVEEEGEMIWTDFNMGCLSESSRLFIKGRGCISIKDVKAGDIIWSVDMPNLQPIQSRVIASKMTGVKQIFLLETENHREIEATSNHPFLVLSHESVMKHYQTLQWKQLKDIKVGDYIGTSKGLTDIYQSKQLEFHFTKKRKTNKVIHDPTIPSSTSEKLMWIIGAYMGDGYCEKNSKKQWIRVYFAIPPKDKIRKKMENTLQEIFHVLPKPKGICLTIPSIIVAEFFRSLQLGDTAKTKRIPFWIYELPLKERLAFIEGYMDTDGSVRGNKKDKNGIQLGQIIFASVHKLLLEDLKLLMISCGLNPLKISTYTKFRTLYKGKWKYYTCHFLTHNIRDYLTYIRRNVEVPSPRIEFVRVVSIIPQGKEKTYDLEIKGTSNFIANGIIVHNSKLTMKYPSFILAGKGAKGETLSMALAGAGQHLDTGSKAIHLAPYTSSTIISKSISKDGGRTSYRGLVSIGPNAHGSKNKVVCDALILDSQSRSDTYPTERVLTNDVSLEHEATVSKIGEEQLFYLMSRGLTEEQASKMIVRGFAEPLVRKLPLEFAVEMNRLIDMEMEGSVG
;
A
#
# COMPACT_ATOMS: atom_id res chain seq x y z
N MET A 1 0.05 57.75 11.67
CA MET A 1 0.27 56.71 10.64
C MET A 1 0.90 55.49 11.29
N SER A 2 0.40 54.27 11.02
CA SER A 2 1.13 52.98 11.16
C SER A 2 0.22 51.88 10.57
N ARG A 3 0.45 51.40 9.35
CA ARG A 3 1.40 50.34 8.97
C ARG A 3 1.20 48.99 9.69
N PHE A 4 -0.04 48.51 9.75
CA PHE A 4 -0.29 47.07 9.79
C PHE A 4 0.27 46.41 8.51
N ALA A 5 1.10 45.39 8.67
CA ALA A 5 1.54 44.54 7.56
C ALA A 5 0.58 43.34 7.42
N PRO A 6 0.10 43.00 6.22
CA PRO A 6 -0.85 41.91 6.03
C PRO A 6 -0.22 40.54 6.30
N ILE A 7 -1.06 39.60 6.73
CA ILE A 7 -0.69 38.21 7.01
C ILE A 7 -0.12 37.57 5.73
N LYS A 8 1.07 36.97 5.83
CA LYS A 8 1.66 36.20 4.72
C LYS A 8 0.75 35.03 4.38
N GLN A 9 0.37 34.92 3.10
CA GLN A 9 -0.46 33.82 2.59
C GLN A 9 0.13 32.46 2.97
N GLN A 10 -0.73 31.55 3.44
CA GLN A 10 -0.37 30.15 3.62
C GLN A 10 0.04 29.54 2.28
N LYS A 11 1.22 28.92 2.21
CA LYS A 11 1.64 28.17 1.00
C LYS A 11 0.73 26.96 0.84
N LYS A 12 0.07 26.84 -0.32
CA LYS A 12 -0.68 25.62 -0.68
C LYS A 12 0.24 24.40 -0.67
N LEU A 13 -0.03 23.45 0.21
CA LEU A 13 0.56 22.10 0.14
C LEU A 13 -0.16 21.28 -0.95
N LYS A 14 0.59 20.41 -1.64
CA LYS A 14 0.01 19.43 -2.59
C LYS A 14 -0.47 18.20 -1.83
N LEU A 15 -1.60 17.64 -2.28
CA LEU A 15 -2.14 16.38 -1.74
C LEU A 15 -1.26 15.19 -2.18
N PRO A 16 -1.13 14.12 -1.35
CA PRO A 16 -0.04 13.16 -1.50
C PRO A 16 -0.48 11.78 -2.04
N THR A 17 0.40 11.15 -2.81
CA THR A 17 0.22 9.90 -3.59
C THR A 17 0.63 8.60 -2.88
N ASP A 18 -0.33 7.79 -2.47
CA ASP A 18 -0.16 6.57 -1.65
C ASP A 18 0.64 5.44 -2.32
N PRO A 19 1.91 5.23 -2.00
CA PRO A 19 2.84 4.58 -2.87
C PRO A 19 2.83 3.06 -2.68
N GLY A 20 1.69 2.45 -2.31
CA GLY A 20 1.58 1.06 -1.82
C GLY A 20 1.78 0.00 -2.89
N TYR A 21 2.65 0.34 -3.81
CA TYR A 21 2.47 0.18 -5.22
C TYR A 21 3.77 0.61 -5.90
N ALA A 22 4.45 -0.32 -6.57
CA ALA A 22 5.85 -0.18 -7.04
C ALA A 22 6.06 0.98 -8.04
N TYR A 23 4.94 1.44 -8.59
CA TYR A 23 4.86 2.46 -9.62
C TYR A 23 4.07 3.67 -9.07
N GLY A 24 4.12 3.86 -7.73
CA GLY A 24 3.34 4.82 -6.94
C GLY A 24 3.90 6.23 -6.86
N PHE A 25 5.14 6.42 -7.31
CA PHE A 25 5.76 7.74 -7.41
C PHE A 25 5.11 8.56 -8.54
N SER A 26 4.87 9.84 -8.29
CA SER A 26 4.26 10.79 -9.24
C SER A 26 5.22 11.94 -9.52
N ASP A 27 5.44 12.26 -10.79
CA ASP A 27 6.28 13.41 -11.15
C ASP A 27 5.60 14.74 -10.74
N PRO A 28 6.36 15.78 -10.36
CA PRO A 28 5.78 16.96 -9.75
C PRO A 28 5.08 17.83 -10.80
N THR A 29 3.76 18.04 -10.65
CA THR A 29 2.90 18.69 -11.67
C THR A 29 3.22 20.16 -12.06
N ASN A 30 4.39 20.66 -11.68
CA ASN A 30 5.02 21.83 -12.29
C ASN A 30 5.71 21.48 -13.63
N THR A 31 5.81 20.20 -13.98
CA THR A 31 6.31 19.68 -15.27
C THR A 31 5.29 19.73 -16.41
N TYR A 32 4.12 20.36 -16.22
CA TYR A 32 3.11 20.52 -17.28
C TYR A 32 3.08 21.95 -17.80
N ALA A 33 3.26 22.10 -19.12
CA ALA A 33 3.12 23.36 -19.84
C ALA A 33 1.67 23.83 -19.89
N PHE A 34 0.71 22.91 -19.82
CA PHE A 34 -0.73 23.21 -19.72
C PHE A 34 -1.48 22.12 -18.95
N ILE A 35 -2.49 22.52 -18.18
CA ILE A 35 -3.46 21.64 -17.52
C ILE A 35 -4.83 22.22 -17.86
N GLU A 36 -5.70 21.43 -18.49
CA GLU A 36 -7.05 21.88 -18.82
C GLU A 36 -7.93 21.97 -17.57
N LYS A 37 -8.97 22.81 -17.61
CA LYS A 37 -9.99 22.89 -16.57
C LYS A 37 -10.67 21.53 -16.35
N PRO A 38 -11.10 21.22 -15.12
CA PRO A 38 -11.83 19.98 -14.85
C PRO A 38 -13.25 20.04 -15.46
N GLY A 39 -13.78 18.87 -15.80
CA GLY A 39 -15.09 18.70 -16.43
C GLY A 39 -15.03 18.61 -17.96
N LEU A 40 -16.06 18.00 -18.55
CA LEU A 40 -16.09 17.65 -19.96
C LEU A 40 -17.00 18.59 -20.76
N SER A 41 -16.41 19.40 -21.64
CA SER A 41 -17.12 20.37 -22.47
C SER A 41 -16.65 20.35 -23.93
N GLN A 42 -17.40 21.05 -24.80
CA GLN A 42 -16.94 21.31 -26.17
C GLN A 42 -15.61 22.07 -26.17
N SER A 43 -15.44 23.10 -25.33
CA SER A 43 -14.20 23.88 -25.30
C SER A 43 -12.98 23.05 -24.89
N VAL A 44 -13.14 22.09 -23.97
CA VAL A 44 -12.09 21.13 -23.59
C VAL A 44 -11.66 20.28 -24.79
N VAL A 45 -12.63 19.73 -25.53
CA VAL A 45 -12.37 18.93 -26.75
C VAL A 45 -11.68 19.76 -27.84
N GLU A 46 -12.10 21.00 -28.03
CA GLU A 46 -11.52 21.91 -29.03
C GLU A 46 -10.11 22.38 -28.65
N ASN A 47 -9.86 22.61 -27.37
CA ASN A 47 -8.53 22.94 -26.84
C ASN A 47 -7.55 21.77 -27.03
N ILE A 48 -7.94 20.53 -26.70
CA ILE A 48 -7.13 19.32 -26.94
C ILE A 48 -6.72 19.23 -28.40
N SER A 49 -7.70 19.33 -29.32
CA SER A 49 -7.48 19.19 -30.75
C SER A 49 -6.59 20.30 -31.32
N SER A 50 -6.77 21.54 -30.84
CA SER A 50 -5.93 22.70 -31.18
C SER A 50 -4.49 22.54 -30.68
N MET A 51 -4.27 22.18 -29.41
CA MET A 51 -2.94 22.05 -28.81
C MET A 51 -2.08 20.89 -29.31
N LYS A 52 -2.72 19.91 -29.96
CA LYS A 52 -2.08 18.77 -30.65
C LYS A 52 -1.77 19.06 -32.13
N GLY A 53 -2.39 20.09 -32.71
CA GLY A 53 -2.31 20.41 -34.14
C GLY A 53 -3.03 19.36 -35.01
N GLU A 54 -4.22 18.90 -34.60
CA GLU A 54 -4.92 17.82 -35.29
C GLU A 54 -5.59 18.27 -36.60
N PRO A 55 -5.70 17.37 -37.60
CA PRO A 55 -6.54 17.60 -38.77
C PRO A 55 -8.02 17.81 -38.40
N THR A 56 -8.72 18.68 -39.13
CA THR A 56 -10.13 19.05 -38.90
C THR A 56 -11.07 17.86 -38.75
N TRP A 57 -10.83 16.77 -39.50
CA TRP A 57 -11.65 15.56 -39.41
C TRP A 57 -11.61 14.88 -38.03
N MET A 58 -10.47 14.94 -37.34
CA MET A 58 -10.33 14.41 -35.97
C MET A 58 -11.10 15.30 -34.98
N ARG A 59 -10.97 16.63 -35.09
CA ARG A 59 -11.76 17.58 -34.26
C ARG A 59 -13.26 17.31 -34.38
N THR A 60 -13.77 17.15 -35.59
CA THR A 60 -15.19 16.81 -35.83
C THR A 60 -15.57 15.48 -35.17
N LYS A 61 -14.75 14.43 -35.33
CA LYS A 61 -15.01 13.11 -34.75
C LYS A 61 -14.97 13.11 -33.20
N ARG A 62 -14.10 13.92 -32.58
CA ARG A 62 -14.08 14.16 -31.12
C ARG A 62 -15.36 14.87 -30.65
N LEU A 63 -15.85 15.86 -31.39
CA LEU A 63 -17.08 16.61 -31.05
C LEU A 63 -18.36 15.79 -31.24
N GLU A 64 -18.38 14.89 -32.23
CA GLU A 64 -19.41 13.86 -32.37
C GLU A 64 -19.39 12.91 -31.15
N ALA A 65 -18.20 12.44 -30.76
CA ALA A 65 -18.00 11.56 -29.62
C ALA A 65 -18.47 12.16 -28.29
N LEU A 66 -18.26 13.47 -28.09
CA LEU A 66 -18.77 14.19 -26.93
C LEU A 66 -20.31 14.13 -26.85
N LYS A 67 -21.01 14.39 -27.96
CA LYS A 67 -22.49 14.33 -28.01
C LYS A 67 -23.01 12.91 -27.79
N ILE A 68 -22.31 11.91 -28.31
CA ILE A 68 -22.64 10.48 -28.11
C ILE A 68 -22.38 10.04 -26.65
N PHE A 69 -21.34 10.56 -25.99
CA PHE A 69 -21.12 10.34 -24.56
C PHE A 69 -22.24 10.97 -23.72
N GLN A 70 -22.57 12.24 -23.97
CA GLN A 70 -23.58 12.99 -23.23
C GLN A 70 -25.01 12.43 -23.37
N SER A 71 -25.31 11.69 -24.45
CA SER A 71 -26.61 11.05 -24.68
C SER A 71 -26.69 9.59 -24.22
N LYS A 72 -25.57 8.95 -23.88
CA LYS A 72 -25.53 7.58 -23.34
C LYS A 72 -25.63 7.59 -21.82
N SER A 73 -26.48 6.73 -21.28
CA SER A 73 -26.50 6.42 -19.85
C SER A 73 -25.29 5.58 -19.41
N MET A 74 -25.07 5.53 -18.10
CA MET A 74 -24.20 4.52 -17.48
C MET A 74 -24.79 3.11 -17.68
N PRO A 75 -23.94 2.06 -17.88
CA PRO A 75 -24.41 0.69 -17.94
C PRO A 75 -25.06 0.30 -16.59
N PRO A 76 -26.30 -0.23 -16.57
CA PRO A 76 -26.98 -0.65 -15.34
C PRO A 76 -26.48 -2.01 -14.79
N TRP A 77 -25.33 -2.49 -15.27
CA TRP A 77 -24.80 -3.83 -15.04
C TRP A 77 -23.29 -3.80 -14.74
N GLY A 78 -22.82 -4.81 -14.01
CA GLY A 78 -21.44 -4.88 -13.52
C GLY A 78 -21.24 -4.20 -12.16
N PRO A 79 -20.01 -3.78 -11.81
CA PRO A 79 -19.71 -3.01 -10.61
C PRO A 79 -20.40 -1.62 -10.61
N LYS A 80 -20.65 -1.04 -9.43
CA LYS A 80 -21.28 0.30 -9.32
C LYS A 80 -20.30 1.42 -9.65
N LEU A 81 -20.52 2.12 -10.76
CA LEU A 81 -19.65 3.18 -11.28
C LEU A 81 -20.05 4.58 -10.79
N ASN A 82 -19.69 4.90 -9.54
CA ASN A 82 -19.91 6.22 -8.94
C ASN A 82 -18.80 7.21 -9.37
N ILE A 83 -18.81 7.62 -10.64
CA ILE A 83 -17.79 8.49 -11.26
C ILE A 83 -18.32 9.92 -11.39
N ASN A 84 -17.57 10.90 -10.89
CA ASN A 84 -17.85 12.32 -11.09
C ASN A 84 -17.01 12.86 -12.25
N PHE A 85 -17.60 12.98 -13.42
CA PHE A 85 -16.94 13.47 -14.64
C PHE A 85 -16.58 14.95 -14.60
N ASP A 86 -17.27 15.75 -13.78
CA ASP A 86 -17.03 17.19 -13.64
C ASP A 86 -15.79 17.50 -12.78
N ALA A 87 -15.31 16.51 -12.02
CA ALA A 87 -14.08 16.61 -11.23
C ALA A 87 -12.81 16.16 -11.97
N VAL A 88 -12.94 15.56 -13.17
CA VAL A 88 -11.82 14.96 -13.92
C VAL A 88 -11.14 16.01 -14.81
N HIS A 89 -9.81 16.01 -14.81
CA HIS A 89 -9.00 16.73 -15.79
C HIS A 89 -8.74 15.83 -17.01
N TYR A 90 -9.21 16.25 -18.19
CA TYR A 90 -9.19 15.43 -19.41
C TYR A 90 -7.91 15.56 -20.24
N TYR A 91 -7.08 16.57 -19.96
CA TYR A 91 -5.84 16.80 -20.71
C TYR A 91 -4.79 17.55 -19.88
N LEU A 92 -3.56 17.03 -19.92
CA LEU A 92 -2.39 17.61 -19.24
C LEU A 92 -1.18 17.49 -20.17
N LYS A 93 -0.64 18.61 -20.64
CA LYS A 93 0.48 18.65 -21.58
C LYS A 93 1.81 18.84 -20.82
N PRO A 94 2.74 17.86 -20.84
CA PRO A 94 4.06 18.01 -20.21
C PRO A 94 4.94 19.06 -20.90
N VAL A 95 6.00 19.49 -20.22
CA VAL A 95 7.09 20.30 -20.77
C VAL A 95 8.02 19.38 -21.57
N GLN A 96 8.06 19.55 -22.89
CA GLN A 96 8.83 18.67 -23.79
C GLN A 96 10.34 18.72 -23.56
N GLN A 97 10.97 17.53 -23.60
CA GLN A 97 12.31 17.32 -24.13
C GLN A 97 12.33 15.99 -24.90
N GLU A 98 12.26 16.07 -26.23
CA GLU A 98 12.52 14.90 -27.08
C GLU A 98 14.00 14.55 -27.02
N THR A 99 14.31 13.28 -26.73
CA THR A 99 15.67 12.79 -26.51
C THR A 99 15.85 11.47 -27.27
N GLN A 100 16.93 11.35 -28.05
CA GLN A 100 17.07 10.27 -29.04
C GLN A 100 17.99 9.13 -28.60
N LYS A 101 18.76 9.30 -27.52
CA LYS A 101 19.61 8.26 -26.92
C LYS A 101 19.23 8.00 -25.48
N TRP A 102 19.51 6.80 -24.99
CA TRP A 102 19.40 6.51 -23.56
C TRP A 102 20.31 7.41 -22.71
N GLU A 103 21.51 7.78 -23.18
CA GLU A 103 22.34 8.80 -22.50
C GLU A 103 21.58 10.12 -22.27
N ASP A 104 20.80 10.57 -23.25
CA ASP A 104 20.12 11.86 -23.24
C ASP A 104 18.78 11.83 -22.48
N VAL A 105 18.13 10.66 -22.36
CA VAL A 105 16.84 10.49 -21.66
C VAL A 105 16.89 11.16 -20.27
N PRO A 106 15.93 12.04 -19.92
CA PRO A 106 15.96 12.75 -18.65
C PRO A 106 16.13 11.83 -17.43
N GLU A 107 16.98 12.27 -16.50
CA GLU A 107 17.44 11.51 -15.33
C GLU A 107 16.29 11.00 -14.43
N TYR A 108 15.12 11.66 -14.45
CA TYR A 108 13.92 11.20 -13.74
C TYR A 108 13.26 9.98 -14.44
N ILE A 109 13.30 9.90 -15.77
CA ILE A 109 12.77 8.76 -16.54
C ILE A 109 13.69 7.55 -16.42
N LYS A 110 15.02 7.75 -16.41
CA LYS A 110 15.98 6.67 -16.07
C LYS A 110 15.69 6.08 -14.69
N LYS A 111 15.51 6.94 -13.69
CA LYS A 111 15.17 6.56 -12.30
C LYS A 111 13.76 5.99 -12.14
N THR A 112 12.86 6.26 -13.10
CA THR A 112 11.58 5.56 -13.24
C THR A 112 11.83 4.11 -13.63
N PHE A 113 12.53 3.86 -14.75
CA PHE A 113 12.89 2.52 -15.22
C PHE A 113 13.65 1.68 -14.19
N ASP A 114 14.66 2.25 -13.53
CA ASP A 114 15.44 1.58 -12.47
C ASP A 114 14.57 0.98 -11.35
N ARG A 115 13.39 1.56 -11.09
CA ARG A 115 12.44 1.11 -10.06
C ARG A 115 11.41 0.10 -10.55
N LEU A 116 11.17 0.03 -11.86
CA LEU A 116 10.12 -0.84 -12.40
C LEU A 116 10.49 -2.34 -12.25
N GLY A 117 11.78 -2.65 -12.07
CA GLY A 117 12.28 -4.03 -11.99
C GLY A 117 12.81 -4.58 -13.32
N THR A 118 12.79 -3.75 -14.37
CA THR A 118 13.29 -4.01 -15.74
C THR A 118 14.65 -4.73 -15.70
N PRO A 119 14.73 -6.02 -16.10
CA PRO A 119 15.93 -6.85 -15.95
C PRO A 119 17.18 -6.26 -16.60
N GLN A 120 18.36 -6.71 -16.14
CA GLN A 120 19.63 -6.18 -16.62
C GLN A 120 19.85 -6.39 -18.12
N ALA A 121 19.34 -7.49 -18.69
CA ALA A 121 19.32 -7.73 -20.14
C ALA A 121 18.41 -6.74 -20.89
N GLU A 122 17.29 -6.31 -20.31
CA GLU A 122 16.47 -5.25 -20.92
C GLU A 122 17.18 -3.89 -20.88
N ARG A 123 18.13 -3.62 -19.99
CA ARG A 123 18.84 -2.33 -19.94
C ARG A 123 19.69 -2.04 -21.17
N GLU A 124 20.23 -3.07 -21.80
CA GLU A 124 21.02 -2.95 -23.04
C GLU A 124 20.13 -2.81 -24.28
N TYR A 125 18.85 -3.18 -24.16
CA TYR A 125 17.83 -3.14 -25.23
C TYR A 125 16.68 -2.12 -24.95
N LEU A 126 16.72 -1.41 -23.82
CA LEU A 126 15.66 -0.51 -23.29
C LEU A 126 15.40 0.70 -24.19
N ALA A 127 16.32 0.93 -25.12
CA ALA A 127 16.14 1.67 -26.35
C ALA A 127 14.76 1.48 -27.02
N GLY A 128 14.09 0.33 -26.87
CA GLY A 128 12.84 0.01 -27.58
C GLY A 128 11.55 0.61 -27.02
N VAL A 129 11.54 1.05 -25.76
CA VAL A 129 10.29 1.26 -25.01
C VAL A 129 9.70 2.67 -25.21
N LYS A 130 8.40 2.76 -25.52
CA LYS A 130 7.64 4.01 -25.48
C LYS A 130 6.89 4.18 -24.15
N ASN A 131 6.90 5.39 -23.59
CA ASN A 131 6.37 5.66 -22.25
C ASN A 131 5.34 6.80 -22.30
N GLN A 132 4.06 6.54 -22.00
CA GLN A 132 3.07 7.59 -21.84
C GLN A 132 3.00 8.06 -20.38
N PHE A 133 3.12 9.37 -20.16
CA PHE A 133 2.93 10.01 -18.86
C PHE A 133 1.72 10.96 -18.90
N ASP A 134 0.63 10.58 -18.22
CA ASP A 134 -0.72 11.13 -18.34
C ASP A 134 -1.24 11.17 -19.80
N SER A 135 -0.79 12.14 -20.60
CA SER A 135 -1.23 12.35 -22.00
C SER A 135 -0.15 12.02 -23.03
N GLU A 136 1.04 12.61 -22.95
CA GLU A 136 2.03 12.53 -24.05
C GLU A 136 3.07 11.41 -23.87
N VAL A 137 3.73 11.02 -24.97
CA VAL A 137 4.61 9.84 -25.07
C VAL A 137 6.08 10.23 -25.23
N VAL A 138 6.96 9.65 -24.41
CA VAL A 138 8.42 9.79 -24.45
C VAL A 138 9.06 8.56 -25.12
N GLN A 139 10.23 8.76 -25.75
CA GLN A 139 10.78 7.93 -26.82
C GLN A 139 12.16 7.33 -26.50
N GLY A 140 12.55 6.25 -27.20
CA GLY A 140 13.84 5.57 -27.08
C GLY A 140 14.54 5.28 -28.43
N SER A 141 15.77 4.78 -28.35
CA SER A 141 16.77 4.70 -29.43
C SER A 141 16.75 3.46 -30.35
N LEU A 142 15.88 2.46 -30.18
CA LEU A 142 15.90 1.24 -31.01
C LEU A 142 15.23 1.41 -32.39
N LYS A 143 14.79 2.64 -32.69
CA LYS A 143 14.16 3.03 -33.96
C LYS A 143 14.87 2.43 -35.17
N ASP A 144 16.20 2.40 -35.20
CA ASP A 144 16.96 2.00 -36.40
C ASP A 144 16.92 0.50 -36.73
N VAL A 145 16.62 -0.40 -35.78
CA VAL A 145 16.46 -1.84 -36.11
C VAL A 145 15.10 -2.07 -36.77
N TRP A 146 14.04 -1.59 -36.12
CA TRP A 146 12.67 -1.72 -36.62
C TRP A 146 12.43 -0.90 -37.91
N LYS A 147 13.02 0.30 -38.03
CA LYS A 147 12.96 1.13 -39.24
C LYS A 147 13.70 0.50 -40.43
N LYS A 148 14.78 -0.27 -40.21
CA LYS A 148 15.40 -1.10 -41.27
C LYS A 148 14.50 -2.25 -41.73
N GLN A 149 13.62 -2.74 -40.85
CA GLN A 149 12.56 -3.70 -41.17
C GLN A 149 11.27 -3.02 -41.68
N GLY A 150 11.26 -1.70 -41.87
CA GLY A 150 10.08 -0.92 -42.28
C GLY A 150 8.99 -0.78 -41.21
N VAL A 151 9.19 -1.30 -40.00
CA VAL A 151 8.21 -1.27 -38.91
C VAL A 151 8.06 0.15 -38.36
N VAL A 152 6.83 0.65 -38.39
CA VAL A 152 6.45 1.95 -37.85
C VAL A 152 5.99 1.72 -36.41
N PHE A 153 6.75 2.23 -35.43
CA PHE A 153 6.31 2.33 -34.04
C PHE A 153 6.37 3.78 -33.59
N LEU A 154 5.19 4.39 -33.50
CA LEU A 154 4.95 5.80 -33.20
C LEU A 154 4.01 5.94 -31.99
N SER A 155 3.91 7.12 -31.39
CA SER A 155 2.75 7.46 -30.56
C SER A 155 1.51 7.64 -31.46
N MET A 156 0.31 7.60 -30.88
CA MET A 156 -0.93 7.84 -31.63
C MET A 156 -0.96 9.25 -32.25
N ASP A 157 -0.35 10.24 -31.59
CA ASP A 157 -0.14 11.60 -32.09
C ASP A 157 0.91 11.70 -33.20
N GLU A 158 2.06 11.04 -33.04
CA GLU A 158 3.06 10.91 -34.11
C GLU A 158 2.43 10.25 -35.35
N GLY A 159 1.65 9.17 -35.15
CA GLY A 159 0.96 8.44 -36.20
C GLY A 159 -0.10 9.28 -36.93
N LEU A 160 -0.97 9.99 -36.19
CA LEU A 160 -1.97 10.88 -36.78
C LEU A 160 -1.35 12.03 -37.59
N ARG A 161 -0.15 12.50 -37.21
CA ARG A 161 0.55 13.60 -37.89
C ARG A 161 1.38 13.14 -39.09
N GLN A 162 2.05 11.99 -39.00
CA GLN A 162 2.98 11.47 -40.02
C GLN A 162 2.28 10.54 -41.03
N TYR A 163 1.24 9.82 -40.61
CA TYR A 163 0.49 8.87 -41.42
C TYR A 163 -1.03 9.18 -41.36
N PRO A 164 -1.46 10.43 -41.64
CA PRO A 164 -2.83 10.90 -41.38
C PRO A 164 -3.91 10.12 -42.12
N ASP A 165 -3.63 9.65 -43.34
CA ASP A 165 -4.60 8.93 -44.17
C ASP A 165 -4.74 7.47 -43.75
N LEU A 166 -3.63 6.79 -43.40
CA LEU A 166 -3.64 5.44 -42.83
C LEU A 166 -4.33 5.43 -41.46
N VAL A 167 -4.10 6.45 -40.63
CA VAL A 167 -4.88 6.62 -39.39
C VAL A 167 -6.36 6.91 -39.69
N ARG A 168 -6.69 7.73 -40.70
CA ARG A 168 -8.10 7.98 -41.08
C ARG A 168 -8.81 6.73 -41.60
N GLU A 169 -8.09 5.84 -42.29
CA GLU A 169 -8.60 4.56 -42.77
C GLU A 169 -9.03 3.65 -41.62
N TYR A 170 -8.19 3.48 -40.60
CA TYR A 170 -8.39 2.47 -39.55
C TYR A 170 -9.04 2.99 -38.24
N PHE A 171 -8.89 4.28 -37.90
CA PHE A 171 -9.30 4.85 -36.60
C PHE A 171 -10.82 4.81 -36.37
N GLY A 172 -11.25 4.06 -35.35
CA GLY A 172 -12.65 3.91 -34.98
C GLY A 172 -13.47 3.10 -35.99
N LYS A 173 -12.83 2.20 -36.76
CA LYS A 173 -13.53 1.22 -37.60
C LYS A 173 -13.98 0.01 -36.79
N VAL A 174 -13.16 -0.43 -35.84
CA VAL A 174 -13.36 -1.68 -35.07
C VAL A 174 -13.91 -1.39 -33.68
N ILE A 175 -13.60 -0.23 -33.11
CA ILE A 175 -14.31 0.35 -31.96
C ILE A 175 -14.89 1.72 -32.38
N PRO A 176 -16.07 1.73 -33.03
CA PRO A 176 -16.75 2.96 -33.41
C PRO A 176 -17.12 3.82 -32.20
N VAL A 177 -17.33 5.12 -32.47
CA VAL A 177 -17.70 6.12 -31.46
C VAL A 177 -18.93 5.70 -30.63
N GLY A 178 -19.91 5.08 -31.29
CA GLY A 178 -21.16 4.62 -30.68
C GLY A 178 -21.08 3.31 -29.88
N ASP A 179 -19.94 2.59 -29.87
CA ASP A 179 -19.81 1.23 -29.34
C ASP A 179 -20.29 1.09 -27.88
N ASN A 180 -19.75 1.91 -26.99
CA ASN A 180 -20.13 1.97 -25.59
C ASN A 180 -19.81 3.35 -24.98
N THR A 181 -20.32 3.64 -23.78
CA THR A 181 -20.18 4.95 -23.12
C THR A 181 -18.71 5.34 -22.91
N PHE A 182 -17.81 4.40 -22.59
CA PHE A 182 -16.39 4.68 -22.35
C PHE A 182 -15.57 4.74 -23.65
N ALA A 183 -15.99 4.04 -24.71
CA ALA A 183 -15.45 4.24 -26.06
C ALA A 183 -15.82 5.62 -26.64
N ALA A 184 -17.04 6.11 -26.39
CA ALA A 184 -17.45 7.47 -26.74
C ALA A 184 -16.63 8.51 -25.96
N LEU A 185 -16.47 8.32 -24.65
CA LEU A 185 -15.63 9.17 -23.80
C LEU A 185 -14.19 9.22 -24.34
N ASN A 186 -13.51 8.08 -24.44
CA ASN A 186 -12.17 7.97 -25.01
C ASN A 186 -12.07 8.68 -26.36
N THR A 187 -13.00 8.45 -27.29
CA THR A 187 -12.90 9.05 -28.63
C THR A 187 -13.03 10.57 -28.62
N SER A 188 -13.69 11.17 -27.62
CA SER A 188 -13.73 12.64 -27.46
C SER A 188 -12.42 13.22 -26.92
N VAL A 189 -11.80 12.57 -25.93
CA VAL A 189 -10.69 13.12 -25.13
C VAL A 189 -9.36 12.36 -25.24
N TRP A 190 -9.22 11.38 -26.15
CA TRP A 190 -8.01 10.56 -26.24
C TRP A 190 -6.75 11.44 -26.31
N SER A 191 -5.83 11.20 -25.37
CA SER A 191 -4.77 12.12 -25.01
C SER A 191 -3.38 11.60 -25.37
N GLY A 192 -3.24 10.29 -25.59
CA GLY A 192 -2.04 9.63 -26.12
C GLY A 192 -2.35 8.22 -26.64
N GLY A 193 -1.33 7.38 -26.77
CA GLY A 193 -1.44 5.99 -27.19
C GLY A 193 -0.29 5.55 -28.09
N SER A 194 -0.34 4.31 -28.59
CA SER A 194 0.63 3.78 -29.57
C SER A 194 0.00 3.66 -30.97
N PHE A 195 0.75 4.03 -32.01
CA PHE A 195 0.47 3.69 -33.40
C PHE A 195 1.52 2.72 -33.91
N VAL A 196 1.10 1.53 -34.34
CA VAL A 196 1.98 0.47 -34.86
C VAL A 196 1.51 0.07 -36.25
N TYR A 197 2.43 0.05 -37.22
CA TYR A 197 2.25 -0.64 -38.49
C TYR A 197 3.45 -1.57 -38.76
N VAL A 198 3.17 -2.84 -39.03
CA VAL A 198 4.18 -3.88 -39.31
C VAL A 198 4.01 -4.34 -40.77
N PRO A 199 5.00 -4.12 -41.66
CA PRO A 199 4.85 -4.41 -43.09
C PRO A 199 4.69 -5.89 -43.42
N LYS A 200 4.21 -6.13 -44.64
CA LYS A 200 3.95 -7.46 -45.21
C LYS A 200 5.16 -8.39 -45.07
N GLY A 201 4.94 -9.57 -44.48
CA GLY A 201 5.94 -10.62 -44.25
C GLY A 201 6.98 -10.34 -43.16
N VAL A 202 6.89 -9.22 -42.43
CA VAL A 202 7.88 -8.87 -41.40
C VAL A 202 7.58 -9.56 -40.07
N GLU A 203 8.54 -10.35 -39.58
CA GLU A 203 8.51 -10.95 -38.25
C GLU A 203 9.36 -10.13 -37.27
N VAL A 204 8.69 -9.47 -36.32
CA VAL A 204 9.34 -8.63 -35.31
C VAL A 204 9.89 -9.52 -34.20
N THR A 205 11.20 -9.77 -34.24
CA THR A 205 11.90 -10.75 -33.38
C THR A 205 11.97 -10.37 -31.90
N PHE A 206 11.70 -9.11 -31.56
CA PHE A 206 11.64 -8.61 -30.18
C PHE A 206 10.29 -7.94 -29.95
N PRO A 207 9.64 -8.11 -28.78
CA PRO A 207 8.34 -7.52 -28.53
C PRO A 207 8.39 -5.98 -28.56
N LEU A 208 7.37 -5.37 -29.17
CA LEU A 208 7.14 -3.93 -29.08
C LEU A 208 6.57 -3.62 -27.70
N GLN A 209 7.29 -2.86 -26.89
CA GLN A 209 6.88 -2.55 -25.51
C GLN A 209 6.38 -1.11 -25.38
N ALA A 210 5.22 -0.94 -24.75
CA ALA A 210 4.67 0.35 -24.36
C ALA A 210 4.28 0.34 -22.88
N TYR A 211 4.64 1.42 -22.18
CA TYR A 211 4.41 1.57 -20.76
C TYR A 211 3.53 2.80 -20.50
N PHE A 212 2.40 2.59 -19.84
CA PHE A 212 1.35 3.60 -19.64
C PHE A 212 1.26 3.95 -18.16
N ARG A 213 1.39 5.25 -17.86
CA ARG A 213 1.44 5.76 -16.49
C ARG A 213 0.54 6.98 -16.32
N ILE A 214 -0.40 6.90 -15.37
CA ILE A 214 -1.01 8.10 -14.78
C ILE A 214 0.11 8.85 -14.03
N ASN A 215 0.02 10.16 -13.83
CA ASN A 215 0.96 10.93 -13.01
C ASN A 215 0.31 12.06 -12.20
N SER A 216 -0.95 12.41 -12.48
CA SER A 216 -1.64 13.53 -11.83
C SER A 216 -2.95 13.14 -11.11
N PRO A 217 -3.26 13.75 -9.94
CA PRO A 217 -4.53 13.52 -9.24
C PRO A 217 -5.71 14.06 -10.04
N ASN A 218 -6.84 13.36 -10.00
CA ASN A 218 -8.04 13.64 -10.80
C ASN A 218 -7.82 13.64 -12.33
N ALA A 219 -6.65 13.23 -12.83
CA ALA A 219 -6.45 13.06 -14.26
C ALA A 219 -7.23 11.84 -14.78
N GLY A 220 -7.83 12.00 -15.95
CA GLY A 220 -8.32 10.90 -16.76
C GLY A 220 -7.26 10.50 -17.78
N GLN A 221 -6.90 9.22 -17.81
CA GLN A 221 -6.01 8.64 -18.81
C GLN A 221 -6.85 8.04 -19.94
N PHE A 222 -6.70 8.61 -21.13
CA PHE A 222 -7.44 8.23 -22.33
C PHE A 222 -6.45 7.86 -23.45
N GLU A 223 -5.71 6.77 -23.25
CA GLU A 223 -4.86 6.20 -24.29
C GLU A 223 -5.71 5.55 -25.40
N ARG A 224 -5.26 5.68 -26.65
CA ARG A 224 -5.82 4.93 -27.78
C ARG A 224 -4.72 4.28 -28.60
N THR A 225 -4.67 2.96 -28.56
CA THR A 225 -3.67 2.16 -29.28
C THR A 225 -4.27 1.61 -30.56
N LEU A 226 -3.58 1.82 -31.69
CA LEU A 226 -3.93 1.32 -33.01
C LEU A 226 -2.77 0.49 -33.57
N ILE A 227 -2.99 -0.81 -33.79
CA ILE A 227 -2.01 -1.74 -34.33
C ILE A 227 -2.52 -2.29 -35.67
N ILE A 228 -1.67 -2.26 -36.69
CA ILE A 228 -1.94 -2.82 -38.02
C ILE A 228 -0.79 -3.79 -38.36
N ALA A 229 -1.05 -5.09 -38.34
CA ALA A 229 -0.12 -6.10 -38.83
C ALA A 229 -0.53 -6.50 -40.24
N ASP A 230 0.31 -6.17 -41.23
CA ASP A 230 0.06 -6.40 -42.65
C ASP A 230 0.28 -7.88 -43.05
N GLU A 231 -0.02 -8.28 -44.29
CA GLU A 231 -0.14 -9.70 -44.67
C GLU A 231 1.10 -10.53 -44.28
N GLY A 232 0.90 -11.64 -43.56
CA GLY A 232 1.98 -12.52 -43.09
C GLY A 232 2.92 -11.91 -42.03
N ALA A 233 2.67 -10.68 -41.56
CA ALA A 233 3.48 -10.06 -40.52
C ALA A 233 3.28 -10.75 -39.16
N LYS A 234 4.30 -10.78 -38.31
CA LYS A 234 4.20 -11.31 -36.94
C LYS A 234 4.74 -10.31 -35.93
N VAL A 235 3.97 -10.02 -34.88
CA VAL A 235 4.37 -9.09 -33.83
C VAL A 235 3.83 -9.51 -32.47
N SER A 236 4.68 -9.39 -31.45
CA SER A 236 4.26 -9.37 -30.05
C SER A 236 4.30 -7.93 -29.55
N TYR A 237 3.23 -7.49 -28.91
CA TYR A 237 3.09 -6.18 -28.27
C TYR A 237 2.83 -6.38 -26.78
N ILE A 238 3.50 -5.60 -25.94
CA ILE A 238 3.41 -5.72 -24.48
C ILE A 238 3.06 -4.36 -23.89
N GLU A 239 2.02 -4.36 -23.06
CA GLU A 239 1.44 -3.20 -22.42
C GLU A 239 1.57 -3.31 -20.89
N GLY A 240 2.36 -2.43 -20.28
CA GLY A 240 2.40 -2.25 -18.84
C GLY A 240 1.57 -1.04 -18.40
N CYS A 241 0.42 -1.22 -17.74
CA CYS A 241 -0.39 -0.10 -17.26
C CYS A 241 -0.29 0.07 -15.75
N THR A 242 0.06 1.29 -15.30
CA THR A 242 0.36 1.57 -13.89
C THR A 242 -0.11 2.94 -13.42
N SER A 243 -0.49 3.07 -12.15
CA SER A 243 -1.03 4.31 -11.57
C SER A 243 -0.39 4.70 -10.24
N PRO A 244 0.39 5.79 -10.17
CA PRO A 244 0.48 6.55 -8.94
C PRO A 244 -0.89 6.99 -8.44
N SER A 245 -0.89 7.38 -7.18
CA SER A 245 -1.76 6.67 -6.26
C SER A 245 -2.58 7.63 -5.43
N PHE A 246 -3.39 8.36 -6.15
CA PHE A 246 -4.03 9.56 -5.64
C PHE A 246 -5.06 9.22 -4.56
N SER A 247 -5.19 10.12 -3.58
CA SER A 247 -6.25 10.07 -2.56
C SER A 247 -7.65 10.36 -3.13
N SER A 248 -7.77 10.49 -4.45
CA SER A 248 -8.97 10.78 -5.21
C SER A 248 -9.08 9.86 -6.42
N SER A 249 -10.30 9.65 -6.90
CA SER A 249 -10.60 8.66 -7.94
C SER A 249 -10.10 9.12 -9.33
N SER A 250 -8.99 8.56 -9.81
CA SER A 250 -8.57 8.71 -11.21
C SER A 250 -9.28 7.71 -12.12
N LEU A 251 -9.42 8.07 -13.40
CA LEU A 251 -10.14 7.30 -14.41
C LEU A 251 -9.17 6.84 -15.50
N HIS A 252 -9.08 5.54 -15.76
CA HIS A 252 -8.35 4.98 -16.89
C HIS A 252 -9.35 4.35 -17.87
N SER A 253 -9.39 4.87 -19.09
CA SER A 253 -10.38 4.49 -20.11
C SER A 253 -9.70 4.29 -21.46
N ALA A 254 -8.91 3.23 -21.57
CA ALA A 254 -8.19 2.86 -22.78
C ALA A 254 -9.09 2.27 -23.87
N VAL A 255 -8.73 2.55 -25.14
CA VAL A 255 -9.29 1.90 -26.33
C VAL A 255 -8.17 1.30 -27.16
N VAL A 256 -8.29 0.02 -27.53
CA VAL A 256 -7.28 -0.70 -28.31
C VAL A 256 -7.93 -1.31 -29.55
N GLU A 257 -7.55 -0.82 -30.73
CA GLU A 257 -7.97 -1.33 -32.03
C GLU A 257 -6.81 -2.06 -32.71
N ILE A 258 -7.03 -3.30 -33.15
CA ILE A 258 -6.01 -4.13 -33.82
C ILE A 258 -6.56 -4.65 -35.15
N PHE A 259 -5.74 -4.59 -36.19
CA PHE A 259 -6.02 -5.16 -37.50
C PHE A 259 -4.95 -6.20 -37.82
N VAL A 260 -5.40 -7.43 -38.03
CA VAL A 260 -4.56 -8.58 -38.36
C VAL A 260 -4.90 -8.99 -39.78
N LYS A 261 -4.06 -8.60 -40.74
CA LYS A 261 -4.25 -8.89 -42.17
C LYS A 261 -4.03 -10.37 -42.48
N LYS A 262 -4.25 -10.75 -43.74
CA LYS A 262 -4.17 -12.14 -44.23
C LYS A 262 -2.87 -12.84 -43.77
N GLY A 263 -3.02 -13.94 -43.03
CA GLY A 263 -1.91 -14.76 -42.51
C GLY A 263 -1.03 -14.09 -41.44
N ALA A 264 -1.39 -12.91 -40.95
CA ALA A 264 -0.62 -12.20 -39.92
C ALA A 264 -0.90 -12.74 -38.51
N ARG A 265 0.04 -12.55 -37.56
CA ARG A 265 -0.08 -12.98 -36.16
C ARG A 265 0.23 -11.83 -35.20
N VAL A 266 -0.72 -11.50 -34.32
CA VAL A 266 -0.55 -10.49 -33.27
C VAL A 266 -0.78 -11.09 -31.88
N GLN A 267 0.24 -11.02 -31.02
CA GLN A 267 0.11 -11.29 -29.60
C GLN A 267 0.13 -9.98 -28.82
N TYR A 268 -0.79 -9.82 -27.86
CA TYR A 268 -0.94 -8.63 -27.04
C TYR A 268 -1.00 -9.00 -25.57
N THR A 269 0.13 -8.84 -24.89
CA THR A 269 0.25 -9.11 -23.45
C THR A 269 -0.05 -7.83 -22.68
N THR A 270 -1.00 -7.86 -21.76
CA THR A 270 -1.22 -6.76 -20.81
C THR A 270 -0.79 -7.20 -19.42
N VAL A 271 0.04 -6.41 -18.75
CA VAL A 271 0.29 -6.55 -17.31
C VAL A 271 -0.15 -5.26 -16.66
N GLN A 272 -1.20 -5.36 -15.84
CA GLN A 272 -1.69 -4.22 -15.08
C GLN A 272 -1.47 -4.47 -13.60
N ASN A 273 -1.32 -3.38 -12.87
CA ASN A 273 -1.56 -3.41 -11.44
C ASN A 273 -2.12 -2.03 -11.12
N TRP A 274 -3.40 -1.90 -10.80
CA TRP A 274 -3.98 -0.59 -10.52
C TRP A 274 -3.89 -0.27 -9.04
N TYR A 275 -3.32 0.89 -8.72
CA TYR A 275 -3.48 1.46 -7.40
C TYR A 275 -4.99 1.62 -7.17
N LYS A 276 -5.48 0.97 -6.11
CA LYS A 276 -6.79 0.33 -6.20
C LYS A 276 -7.96 1.37 -6.16
N HIS A 277 -7.71 2.69 -6.04
CA HIS A 277 -8.71 3.77 -6.18
C HIS A 277 -8.99 4.18 -7.64
N VAL A 278 -8.33 3.58 -8.64
CA VAL A 278 -8.55 3.86 -10.06
C VAL A 278 -9.78 3.12 -10.62
N TYR A 279 -10.61 3.82 -11.40
CA TYR A 279 -11.59 3.18 -12.27
C TYR A 279 -10.91 2.75 -13.58
N ASN A 280 -10.56 1.46 -13.70
CA ASN A 280 -10.05 0.84 -14.92
C ASN A 280 -11.22 0.34 -15.80
N LEU A 281 -11.46 0.97 -16.96
CA LEU A 281 -12.64 0.76 -17.81
C LEU A 281 -12.25 0.64 -19.29
N VAL A 282 -11.80 -0.55 -19.73
CA VAL A 282 -11.07 -0.71 -21.00
C VAL A 282 -11.86 -1.46 -22.08
N THR A 283 -11.83 -0.93 -23.31
CA THR A 283 -12.39 -1.59 -24.52
C THR A 283 -11.24 -2.01 -25.46
N LYS A 284 -10.97 -3.31 -25.61
CA LYS A 284 -10.00 -3.83 -26.59
C LYS A 284 -10.69 -4.69 -27.64
N ARG A 285 -10.35 -4.52 -28.93
CA ARG A 285 -10.91 -5.33 -30.02
C ARG A 285 -9.96 -5.44 -31.21
N ALA A 286 -9.79 -6.67 -31.68
CA ALA A 286 -9.13 -6.98 -32.94
C ALA A 286 -10.12 -7.30 -34.07
N PHE A 287 -9.69 -7.10 -35.30
CA PHE A 287 -10.32 -7.59 -36.53
C PHE A 287 -9.30 -8.42 -37.29
N VAL A 288 -9.68 -9.66 -37.63
CA VAL A 288 -8.77 -10.71 -38.10
C VAL A 288 -9.23 -11.22 -39.45
N GLU A 289 -8.39 -11.04 -40.46
CA GLU A 289 -8.60 -11.44 -41.85
C GLU A 289 -8.13 -12.89 -42.10
N GLU A 290 -8.09 -13.31 -43.37
CA GLU A 290 -7.96 -14.73 -43.76
C GLU A 290 -6.70 -15.40 -43.20
N GLU A 291 -6.85 -16.56 -42.54
CA GLU A 291 -5.78 -17.29 -41.81
C GLU A 291 -5.00 -16.47 -40.75
N GLY A 292 -5.40 -15.24 -40.42
CA GLY A 292 -4.76 -14.42 -39.39
C GLY A 292 -5.01 -14.93 -37.96
N GLU A 293 -4.19 -14.49 -37.01
CA GLU A 293 -4.21 -14.96 -35.62
C GLU A 293 -4.04 -13.82 -34.60
N MET A 294 -4.92 -13.75 -33.59
CA MET A 294 -4.89 -12.77 -32.49
C MET A 294 -4.81 -13.46 -31.12
N ILE A 295 -3.98 -12.96 -30.18
CA ILE A 295 -3.81 -13.52 -28.81
C ILE A 295 -3.81 -12.41 -27.73
N TRP A 296 -4.61 -12.51 -26.66
CA TRP A 296 -4.67 -11.54 -25.52
C TRP A 296 -4.20 -12.12 -24.15
N THR A 297 -3.72 -11.32 -23.17
CA THR A 297 -3.30 -11.74 -21.78
C THR A 297 -3.40 -10.61 -20.70
N ASP A 298 -3.63 -10.85 -19.36
CA ASP A 298 -4.05 -9.82 -18.33
C ASP A 298 -3.95 -10.15 -16.76
N PHE A 299 -3.66 -9.20 -15.77
CA PHE A 299 -3.35 -9.37 -14.27
C PHE A 299 -3.55 -8.12 -13.26
N ASN A 300 -3.46 -8.18 -11.85
CA ASN A 300 -3.51 -7.07 -10.76
C ASN A 300 -3.26 -7.45 -9.20
N MET A 301 -2.60 -6.69 -8.21
CA MET A 301 -2.26 -7.07 -6.72
C MET A 301 -1.73 -6.02 -5.58
N GLY A 302 -1.84 -6.24 -4.19
CA GLY A 302 -1.04 -5.60 -3.01
C GLY A 302 -1.54 -5.51 -1.46
N CYS A 303 -0.67 -5.48 -0.36
CA CYS A 303 -0.99 -5.60 1.18
C CYS A 303 -0.05 -4.92 2.34
N LEU A 304 -0.22 -5.19 3.69
CA LEU A 304 0.53 -4.71 4.97
C LEU A 304 0.76 -5.76 6.15
N SER A 305 1.61 -5.57 7.22
CA SER A 305 2.14 -6.50 8.33
C SER A 305 1.38 -6.74 9.70
N GLU A 306 1.94 -7.47 10.71
CA GLU A 306 1.39 -7.73 12.09
C GLU A 306 2.15 -7.14 13.31
N SER A 307 3.49 -7.01 13.28
CA SER A 307 4.25 -6.40 14.40
C SER A 307 3.94 -4.92 14.55
N SER A 308 3.38 -4.30 13.52
CA SER A 308 2.74 -2.99 13.52
C SER A 308 1.83 -2.77 14.76
N ARG A 309 1.98 -1.60 15.38
CA ARG A 309 1.28 -1.14 16.58
C ARG A 309 0.51 0.15 16.28
N LEU A 310 -0.75 0.20 16.66
CA LEU A 310 -1.60 1.37 16.49
C LEU A 310 -2.05 1.92 17.84
N PHE A 311 -2.19 3.24 17.93
CA PHE A 311 -2.81 3.90 19.08
C PHE A 311 -4.33 3.93 18.90
N ILE A 312 -5.02 3.21 19.79
CA ILE A 312 -6.47 3.02 19.80
C ILE A 312 -7.08 3.74 21.01
N LYS A 313 -8.08 4.59 20.75
CA LYS A 313 -8.88 5.26 21.77
C LYS A 313 -9.70 4.25 22.59
N GLY A 314 -9.53 4.23 23.91
CA GLY A 314 -10.18 3.28 24.82
C GLY A 314 -9.43 1.96 25.01
N ARG A 315 -8.31 1.73 24.29
CA ARG A 315 -7.56 0.45 24.28
C ARG A 315 -6.03 0.61 24.25
N GLY A 316 -5.51 1.84 24.23
CA GLY A 316 -4.07 2.15 24.23
C GLY A 316 -3.34 1.69 22.97
N CYS A 317 -2.05 1.35 23.08
CA CYS A 317 -1.24 0.90 21.94
C CYS A 317 -1.29 -0.64 21.80
N ILE A 318 -1.87 -1.17 20.71
CA ILE A 318 -2.06 -2.62 20.48
C ILE A 318 -1.50 -3.06 19.13
N SER A 319 -1.32 -4.37 18.91
CA SER A 319 -0.97 -4.89 17.57
C SER A 319 -2.13 -4.69 16.60
N ILE A 320 -1.82 -4.44 15.34
CA ILE A 320 -2.81 -4.34 14.27
C ILE A 320 -3.75 -5.56 14.18
N LYS A 321 -3.29 -6.76 14.56
CA LYS A 321 -4.15 -7.96 14.63
C LYS A 321 -5.24 -7.91 15.68
N ASP A 322 -5.05 -7.11 16.72
CA ASP A 322 -5.99 -6.92 17.82
C ASP A 322 -6.98 -5.78 17.54
N VAL A 323 -6.79 -5.04 16.44
CA VAL A 323 -7.68 -3.96 15.97
C VAL A 323 -8.95 -4.56 15.37
N LYS A 324 -10.09 -3.93 15.64
CA LYS A 324 -11.44 -4.41 15.32
C LYS A 324 -12.27 -3.31 14.65
N ALA A 325 -13.29 -3.72 13.90
CA ALA A 325 -14.34 -2.82 13.43
C ALA A 325 -14.93 -2.02 14.60
N GLY A 326 -15.03 -0.70 14.45
CA GLY A 326 -15.51 0.21 15.49
C GLY A 326 -14.42 0.86 16.35
N ASP A 327 -13.19 0.33 16.39
CA ASP A 327 -12.05 0.98 17.04
C ASP A 327 -11.82 2.38 16.44
N ILE A 328 -11.37 3.34 17.27
CA ILE A 328 -11.02 4.70 16.83
C ILE A 328 -9.51 4.85 16.90
N ILE A 329 -8.90 5.22 15.78
CA ILE A 329 -7.45 5.27 15.58
C ILE A 329 -7.01 6.63 15.04
N TRP A 330 -5.71 6.89 15.10
CA TRP A 330 -5.14 8.08 14.47
C TRP A 330 -4.87 7.84 12.98
N SER A 331 -5.42 8.71 12.14
CA SER A 331 -5.05 8.90 10.74
C SER A 331 -4.64 10.36 10.51
N VAL A 332 -4.40 10.75 9.26
CA VAL A 332 -3.95 12.09 8.88
C VAL A 332 -4.92 12.70 7.88
N ASP A 333 -5.36 13.92 8.17
CA ASP A 333 -6.04 14.79 7.24
C ASP A 333 -5.02 15.35 6.23
N MET A 334 -4.86 14.67 5.10
CA MET A 334 -3.80 14.99 4.13
C MET A 334 -3.82 16.44 3.59
N PRO A 335 -4.98 17.12 3.41
CA PRO A 335 -5.03 18.55 3.07
C PRO A 335 -4.25 19.47 4.03
N ASN A 336 -4.33 19.21 5.35
CA ASN A 336 -3.75 20.07 6.39
C ASN A 336 -2.54 19.43 7.11
N LEU A 337 -2.21 18.17 6.79
CA LEU A 337 -1.22 17.33 7.48
C LEU A 337 -1.39 17.27 9.00
N GLN A 338 -2.65 17.29 9.46
CA GLN A 338 -2.98 17.19 10.88
C GLN A 338 -3.37 15.75 11.24
N PRO A 339 -2.91 15.21 12.38
CA PRO A 339 -3.47 13.98 12.94
C PRO A 339 -4.95 14.16 13.28
N ILE A 340 -5.80 13.24 12.83
CA ILE A 340 -7.23 13.18 13.13
C ILE A 340 -7.63 11.81 13.67
N GLN A 341 -8.77 11.73 14.35
CA GLN A 341 -9.32 10.47 14.82
C GLN A 341 -10.34 9.92 13.83
N SER A 342 -10.06 8.74 13.28
CA SER A 342 -10.92 8.03 12.32
C SER A 342 -11.34 6.67 12.86
N ARG A 343 -12.55 6.22 12.50
CA ARG A 343 -13.08 4.92 12.90
C ARG A 343 -12.66 3.83 11.91
N VAL A 344 -12.17 2.70 12.42
CA VAL A 344 -11.94 1.48 11.65
C VAL A 344 -13.28 0.88 11.22
N ILE A 345 -13.45 0.66 9.92
CA ILE A 345 -14.59 -0.05 9.34
C ILE A 345 -14.33 -1.55 9.41
N ALA A 346 -13.14 -2.00 9.00
CA ALA A 346 -12.73 -3.39 9.02
C ALA A 346 -11.24 -3.54 9.35
N SER A 347 -10.87 -4.67 9.94
CA SER A 347 -9.50 -5.11 10.18
C SER A 347 -9.40 -6.56 9.73
N LYS A 348 -8.39 -6.90 8.92
CA LYS A 348 -8.30 -8.22 8.31
C LYS A 348 -6.86 -8.71 8.16
N MET A 349 -6.61 -9.95 8.55
CA MET A 349 -5.37 -10.68 8.25
C MET A 349 -5.29 -10.96 6.73
N THR A 350 -4.17 -10.63 6.11
CA THR A 350 -3.90 -10.73 4.66
C THR A 350 -2.76 -11.69 4.33
N GLY A 351 -2.18 -12.38 5.32
CA GLY A 351 -1.28 -13.53 5.14
C GLY A 351 -0.06 -13.67 6.04
N VAL A 352 0.94 -14.44 5.58
CA VAL A 352 2.30 -14.53 6.16
C VAL A 352 3.29 -14.17 5.07
N LYS A 353 3.88 -12.97 5.14
CA LYS A 353 4.66 -12.39 4.02
C LYS A 353 6.05 -11.98 4.42
N GLN A 354 6.93 -11.87 3.42
CA GLN A 354 8.29 -11.36 3.60
C GLN A 354 8.27 -9.89 4.05
N ILE A 355 8.74 -9.64 5.27
CA ILE A 355 8.82 -8.30 5.86
C ILE A 355 10.24 -7.73 5.81
N PHE A 356 10.33 -6.41 5.92
CA PHE A 356 11.56 -5.63 6.02
C PHE A 356 11.37 -4.60 7.15
N LEU A 357 12.39 -4.42 7.99
CA LEU A 357 12.44 -3.43 9.06
C LEU A 357 12.99 -2.12 8.51
N LEU A 358 12.23 -1.04 8.62
CA LEU A 358 12.68 0.34 8.41
C LEU A 358 13.01 1.00 9.74
N GLU A 359 14.18 1.63 9.86
CA GLU A 359 14.60 2.46 11.00
C GLU A 359 14.79 3.93 10.57
N THR A 360 14.33 4.90 11.37
CA THR A 360 14.55 6.35 11.17
C THR A 360 15.61 6.96 12.09
N GLU A 361 15.99 8.21 11.83
CA GLU A 361 16.93 9.02 12.60
C GLU A 361 16.37 9.45 13.98
N ASN A 362 15.04 9.51 14.14
CA ASN A 362 14.37 9.53 15.45
C ASN A 362 14.01 8.12 15.96
N HIS A 363 14.70 7.08 15.45
CA HIS A 363 14.60 5.67 15.81
C HIS A 363 13.17 5.13 15.90
N ARG A 364 12.30 5.55 14.97
CA ARG A 364 11.05 4.83 14.70
C ARG A 364 11.42 3.59 13.91
N GLU A 365 10.83 2.48 14.32
CA GLU A 365 11.08 1.14 13.78
C GLU A 365 9.71 0.63 13.34
N ILE A 366 9.55 0.19 12.08
CA ILE A 366 8.35 -0.49 11.61
C ILE A 366 8.74 -1.60 10.62
N GLU A 367 8.08 -2.74 10.74
CA GLU A 367 8.23 -3.85 9.81
C GLU A 367 7.03 -3.86 8.88
N ALA A 368 7.26 -3.96 7.58
CA ALA A 368 6.21 -4.09 6.59
C ALA A 368 6.68 -4.90 5.38
N THR A 369 5.78 -5.25 4.48
CA THR A 369 6.12 -5.93 3.22
C THR A 369 6.85 -4.99 2.27
N SER A 370 7.65 -5.53 1.35
CA SER A 370 8.37 -4.75 0.31
C SER A 370 7.46 -3.78 -0.45
N ASN A 371 6.19 -4.18 -0.64
CA ASN A 371 5.19 -3.40 -1.36
C ASN A 371 4.46 -2.33 -0.53
N HIS A 372 4.74 -2.20 0.77
CA HIS A 372 3.87 -1.46 1.67
C HIS A 372 3.98 0.09 1.54
N PRO A 373 2.85 0.83 1.59
CA PRO A 373 2.81 2.31 1.55
C PRO A 373 3.45 3.07 2.73
N PHE A 374 4.28 4.10 2.45
CA PHE A 374 4.82 5.02 3.47
C PHE A 374 4.93 6.49 3.02
N LEU A 375 4.36 7.44 3.77
CA LEU A 375 4.41 8.88 3.43
C LEU A 375 5.86 9.39 3.41
N VAL A 376 6.29 10.15 2.39
CA VAL A 376 7.70 10.57 2.19
C VAL A 376 7.82 11.99 1.65
N LEU A 377 8.66 12.79 2.30
CA LEU A 377 9.10 14.11 1.85
C LEU A 377 10.44 13.99 1.11
N SER A 378 10.40 13.95 -0.22
CA SER A 378 11.60 13.93 -1.06
C SER A 378 12.18 15.33 -1.28
N HIS A 379 13.50 15.42 -1.40
CA HIS A 379 14.19 16.60 -1.90
C HIS A 379 14.52 16.41 -3.39
N GLU A 380 14.27 17.41 -4.23
CA GLU A 380 14.68 17.35 -5.64
C GLU A 380 16.16 17.68 -5.80
N SER A 381 16.91 16.83 -6.51
CA SER A 381 18.36 16.97 -6.65
C SER A 381 18.80 18.12 -7.57
N VAL A 382 17.89 18.66 -8.39
CA VAL A 382 18.18 19.70 -9.40
C VAL A 382 17.97 21.11 -8.84
N MET A 383 17.04 21.31 -7.90
CA MET A 383 16.86 22.56 -7.16
C MET A 383 16.77 22.28 -5.67
N LYS A 384 17.83 22.62 -4.92
CA LYS A 384 18.03 22.32 -3.48
C LYS A 384 17.01 22.96 -2.51
N HIS A 385 15.89 23.49 -3.00
CA HIS A 385 14.93 24.32 -2.27
C HIS A 385 13.47 23.85 -2.40
N TYR A 386 13.19 22.82 -3.19
CA TYR A 386 11.86 22.20 -3.27
C TYR A 386 11.83 20.85 -2.55
N GLN A 387 10.83 20.70 -1.68
CA GLN A 387 10.53 19.49 -0.94
C GLN A 387 9.13 19.02 -1.39
N THR A 388 9.07 17.84 -1.99
CA THR A 388 7.83 17.26 -2.52
C THR A 388 7.29 16.22 -1.56
N LEU A 389 6.07 16.43 -1.09
CA LEU A 389 5.35 15.40 -0.34
C LEU A 389 4.71 14.43 -1.33
N GLN A 390 5.25 13.24 -1.37
CA GLN A 390 4.67 12.06 -1.99
C GLN A 390 4.54 10.99 -0.90
N TRP A 391 4.44 9.74 -1.30
CA TRP A 391 4.79 8.61 -0.46
C TRP A 391 5.81 7.73 -1.26
N LYS A 392 6.46 6.71 -0.67
CA LYS A 392 7.20 5.63 -1.40
C LYS A 392 6.92 4.21 -0.84
N GLN A 393 6.94 3.16 -1.68
CA GLN A 393 6.94 1.76 -1.19
C GLN A 393 8.13 1.55 -0.26
N LEU A 394 8.02 0.62 0.68
CA LEU A 394 9.15 0.17 1.49
C LEU A 394 10.41 -0.17 0.67
N LYS A 395 10.26 -0.79 -0.51
CA LYS A 395 11.38 -1.08 -1.43
C LYS A 395 11.96 0.15 -2.15
N ASP A 396 11.18 1.23 -2.26
CA ASP A 396 11.48 2.44 -3.06
C ASP A 396 12.01 3.61 -2.24
N ILE A 397 11.81 3.56 -0.91
CA ILE A 397 12.49 4.41 0.07
C ILE A 397 13.99 4.07 0.05
N LYS A 398 14.84 5.09 -0.01
CA LYS A 398 16.29 4.92 0.17
C LYS A 398 16.73 5.40 1.54
N VAL A 399 17.80 4.81 2.08
CA VAL A 399 18.48 5.36 3.27
C VAL A 399 18.87 6.81 2.96
N GLY A 400 18.32 7.76 3.72
CA GLY A 400 18.42 9.19 3.47
C GLY A 400 17.14 9.90 3.03
N ASP A 401 16.09 9.20 2.60
CA ASP A 401 14.74 9.77 2.40
C ASP A 401 14.10 10.17 3.74
N TYR A 402 13.23 11.18 3.77
CA TYR A 402 12.51 11.59 4.99
C TYR A 402 11.08 11.03 4.99
N ILE A 403 10.75 10.10 5.89
CA ILE A 403 9.39 9.55 6.02
C ILE A 403 8.53 10.37 7.00
N GLY A 404 7.22 10.38 6.77
CA GLY A 404 6.24 11.05 7.62
C GLY A 404 6.02 10.31 8.93
N THR A 405 6.39 10.94 10.04
CA THR A 405 6.23 10.41 11.40
C THR A 405 5.32 11.32 12.22
N SER A 406 4.70 10.78 13.27
CA SER A 406 3.86 11.55 14.20
C SER A 406 4.61 11.94 15.47
N LYS A 407 4.41 13.18 15.92
CA LYS A 407 4.86 13.67 17.23
C LYS A 407 3.65 14.17 18.03
N GLY A 408 3.61 13.82 19.32
CA GLY A 408 2.58 14.32 20.24
C GLY A 408 1.18 13.78 19.92
N LEU A 409 1.04 12.47 19.65
CA LEU A 409 -0.29 11.84 19.57
C LEU A 409 -0.90 11.77 20.99
N THR A 410 -1.42 12.91 21.43
CA THR A 410 -2.07 13.09 22.72
C THR A 410 -3.55 13.38 22.52
N ASP A 411 -4.39 12.48 22.99
CA ASP A 411 -5.76 12.84 23.33
C ASP A 411 -5.80 13.79 24.53
N ILE A 412 -6.81 14.65 24.57
CA ILE A 412 -7.18 15.43 25.75
C ILE A 412 -8.15 14.60 26.57
N TYR A 413 -7.63 13.88 27.57
CA TYR A 413 -8.41 13.13 28.56
C TYR A 413 -8.13 13.62 29.98
N GLN A 414 -9.06 13.28 30.88
CA GLN A 414 -8.99 13.58 32.31
C GLN A 414 -8.19 12.50 33.07
N SER A 415 -7.77 12.81 34.30
CA SER A 415 -7.18 11.85 35.23
C SER A 415 -8.12 10.66 35.45
N LYS A 416 -7.57 9.43 35.41
CA LYS A 416 -8.35 8.20 35.46
C LYS A 416 -8.80 7.89 36.89
N GLN A 417 -10.08 7.54 37.08
CA GLN A 417 -10.55 6.98 38.34
C GLN A 417 -10.02 5.55 38.54
N LEU A 418 -9.65 5.21 39.77
CA LEU A 418 -8.98 3.96 40.16
C LEU A 418 -9.89 3.16 41.09
N GLU A 419 -10.59 2.17 40.53
CA GLU A 419 -11.41 1.25 41.31
C GLU A 419 -10.53 0.24 42.06
N PHE A 420 -10.60 0.27 43.39
CA PHE A 420 -9.90 -0.67 44.26
C PHE A 420 -10.79 -1.10 45.43
N HIS A 421 -11.04 -2.41 45.52
CA HIS A 421 -11.87 -3.02 46.56
C HIS A 421 -11.06 -4.08 47.32
N PHE A 422 -10.98 -3.97 48.65
CA PHE A 422 -10.22 -4.90 49.50
C PHE A 422 -10.99 -5.33 50.75
N THR A 423 -11.32 -6.62 50.84
CA THR A 423 -12.10 -7.19 51.95
C THR A 423 -11.18 -7.77 53.04
N LYS A 424 -11.02 -7.04 54.14
CA LYS A 424 -10.10 -7.36 55.25
C LYS A 424 -10.63 -8.49 56.15
N LYS A 425 -10.09 -9.71 56.00
CA LYS A 425 -10.35 -10.84 56.92
C LYS A 425 -9.72 -10.58 58.31
N ARG A 426 -10.47 -9.97 59.23
CA ARG A 426 -10.04 -9.62 60.61
C ARG A 426 -9.59 -10.83 61.43
N LYS A 427 -8.39 -10.75 62.05
CA LYS A 427 -7.94 -11.60 63.19
C LYS A 427 -6.85 -10.93 64.08
N THR A 428 -6.90 -9.61 64.32
CA THR A 428 -6.00 -8.91 65.27
C THR A 428 -6.65 -7.67 65.90
N ASN A 429 -6.46 -7.47 67.20
CA ASN A 429 -6.98 -6.33 67.97
C ASN A 429 -5.99 -5.15 68.10
N LYS A 430 -4.94 -5.07 67.26
CA LYS A 430 -4.06 -3.90 67.24
C LYS A 430 -4.59 -2.83 66.29
N VAL A 431 -4.79 -1.62 66.81
CA VAL A 431 -5.05 -0.43 65.99
C VAL A 431 -3.80 -0.13 65.17
N ILE A 432 -3.92 -0.33 63.86
CA ILE A 432 -2.97 0.10 62.85
C ILE A 432 -3.80 0.93 61.89
N HIS A 433 -3.42 2.19 61.66
CA HIS A 433 -4.07 3.00 60.63
C HIS A 433 -3.87 2.32 59.27
N ASP A 434 -4.98 1.99 58.61
CA ASP A 434 -4.93 1.48 57.25
C ASP A 434 -4.48 2.61 56.29
N PRO A 435 -3.73 2.29 55.23
CA PRO A 435 -3.22 3.27 54.28
C PRO A 435 -4.36 3.95 53.51
N THR A 436 -4.17 5.22 53.20
CA THR A 436 -4.96 5.90 52.16
C THR A 436 -4.69 5.21 50.83
N ILE A 437 -5.74 4.99 50.02
CA ILE A 437 -5.59 4.54 48.63
C ILE A 437 -6.17 5.64 47.72
N PRO A 438 -5.40 6.15 46.75
CA PRO A 438 -5.87 7.22 45.87
C PRO A 438 -6.95 6.72 44.92
N SER A 439 -8.08 7.43 44.87
CA SER A 439 -9.22 7.13 43.98
C SER A 439 -9.03 7.59 42.54
N SER A 440 -7.99 8.36 42.23
CA SER A 440 -7.66 8.78 40.86
C SER A 440 -6.16 8.84 40.61
N THR A 441 -5.78 8.90 39.33
CA THR A 441 -4.41 9.24 38.92
C THR A 441 -4.07 10.71 39.22
N SER A 442 -2.77 10.99 39.29
CA SER A 442 -2.19 12.32 39.50
C SER A 442 -0.69 12.27 39.17
N GLU A 443 -0.04 13.41 38.91
CA GLU A 443 1.41 13.47 38.60
C GLU A 443 2.24 12.75 39.68
N LYS A 444 1.92 12.97 40.97
CA LYS A 444 2.63 12.34 42.10
C LYS A 444 2.42 10.83 42.16
N LEU A 445 1.20 10.33 41.94
CA LEU A 445 0.92 8.88 41.94
C LEU A 445 1.61 8.22 40.75
N MET A 446 1.52 8.82 39.56
CA MET A 446 2.14 8.29 38.36
C MET A 446 3.66 8.24 38.47
N TRP A 447 4.29 9.20 39.15
CA TRP A 447 5.72 9.13 39.49
C TRP A 447 6.06 7.92 40.36
N ILE A 448 5.30 7.60 41.42
CA ILE A 448 5.53 6.40 42.22
C ILE A 448 5.31 5.12 41.39
N ILE A 449 4.28 5.09 40.53
CA ILE A 449 4.02 3.95 39.64
C ILE A 449 5.17 3.76 38.64
N GLY A 450 5.72 4.83 38.08
CA GLY A 450 6.93 4.79 37.25
C GLY A 450 8.15 4.25 38.01
N ALA A 451 8.38 4.74 39.22
CA ALA A 451 9.44 4.24 40.10
C ALA A 451 9.22 2.78 40.52
N TYR A 452 7.98 2.30 40.56
CA TYR A 452 7.68 0.88 40.73
C TYR A 452 8.02 0.07 39.47
N MET A 453 7.89 0.63 38.26
CA MET A 453 8.27 -0.07 37.02
C MET A 453 9.77 -0.33 36.89
N GLY A 454 10.60 0.59 37.39
CA GLY A 454 12.03 0.35 37.64
C GLY A 454 12.25 -0.59 38.82
N ASP A 455 12.64 -0.02 39.96
CA ASP A 455 13.12 -0.74 41.15
C ASP A 455 12.04 -1.38 42.06
N GLY A 456 10.77 -1.32 41.66
CA GLY A 456 9.65 -1.84 42.44
C GLY A 456 9.44 -3.36 42.34
N TYR A 457 8.99 -4.00 43.43
CA TYR A 457 8.38 -5.33 43.40
C TYR A 457 7.48 -5.58 44.62
N CYS A 458 6.64 -6.62 44.57
CA CYS A 458 5.83 -7.09 45.69
C CYS A 458 6.35 -8.43 46.25
N GLU A 459 6.20 -8.67 47.55
CA GLU A 459 6.63 -9.90 48.24
C GLU A 459 5.42 -10.74 48.68
N LYS A 460 5.48 -12.05 48.45
CA LYS A 460 4.50 -13.05 48.91
C LYS A 460 4.97 -13.73 50.20
N ASN A 461 4.04 -13.99 51.12
CA ASN A 461 4.29 -14.88 52.26
C ASN A 461 4.24 -16.37 51.84
N SER A 462 4.53 -17.28 52.78
CA SER A 462 4.47 -18.74 52.55
C SER A 462 3.08 -19.26 52.14
N LYS A 463 2.01 -18.51 52.44
CA LYS A 463 0.63 -18.78 52.01
C LYS A 463 0.27 -18.14 50.66
N LYS A 464 1.28 -17.70 49.90
CA LYS A 464 1.20 -17.01 48.58
C LYS A 464 0.47 -15.66 48.60
N GLN A 465 0.15 -15.11 49.76
CA GLN A 465 -0.52 -13.81 49.91
C GLN A 465 0.50 -12.68 49.80
N TRP A 466 0.15 -11.58 49.13
CA TRP A 466 1.00 -10.38 49.09
C TRP A 466 1.01 -9.67 50.44
N ILE A 467 2.18 -9.23 50.89
CA ILE A 467 2.35 -8.64 52.24
C ILE A 467 3.13 -7.33 52.29
N ARG A 468 3.86 -6.99 51.23
CA ARG A 468 4.83 -5.88 51.24
C ARG A 468 5.18 -5.42 49.82
N VAL A 469 5.31 -4.12 49.64
CA VAL A 469 5.94 -3.50 48.45
C VAL A 469 7.39 -3.13 48.77
N TYR A 470 8.26 -3.24 47.79
CA TYR A 470 9.67 -2.91 47.82
C TYR A 470 10.00 -1.85 46.76
N PHE A 471 10.99 -1.00 47.06
CA PHE A 471 11.73 -0.21 46.08
C PHE A 471 13.23 -0.33 46.42
N ALA A 472 14.08 -0.71 45.47
CA ALA A 472 15.51 -1.01 45.69
C ALA A 472 16.43 0.23 45.85
N ILE A 473 15.91 1.35 46.38
CA ILE A 473 16.59 2.66 46.43
C ILE A 473 17.60 2.75 47.60
N PRO A 474 18.93 2.82 47.33
CA PRO A 474 19.97 2.76 48.35
C PRO A 474 19.91 3.91 49.38
N PRO A 475 20.34 3.70 50.65
CA PRO A 475 20.30 4.71 51.72
C PRO A 475 20.98 6.06 51.42
N LYS A 476 21.94 6.11 50.49
CA LYS A 476 22.66 7.34 50.11
C LYS A 476 22.09 8.02 48.85
N ASP A 477 21.03 7.48 48.25
CA ASP A 477 20.45 8.06 47.04
C ASP A 477 19.60 9.31 47.34
N LYS A 478 19.70 10.31 46.47
CA LYS A 478 18.99 11.59 46.60
C LYS A 478 17.48 11.45 46.41
N ILE A 479 17.04 10.50 45.58
CA ILE A 479 15.62 10.23 45.30
C ILE A 479 14.94 9.54 46.47
N ARG A 480 15.69 8.92 47.37
CA ARG A 480 15.13 8.22 48.55
C ARG A 480 14.23 9.12 49.39
N LYS A 481 14.63 10.38 49.60
CA LYS A 481 13.82 11.38 50.33
C LYS A 481 12.60 11.88 49.53
N LYS A 482 12.69 11.94 48.18
CA LYS A 482 11.54 12.18 47.30
C LYS A 482 10.52 11.05 47.48
N MET A 483 10.97 9.80 47.38
CA MET A 483 10.16 8.59 47.57
C MET A 483 9.53 8.51 48.97
N GLU A 484 10.30 8.70 50.04
CA GLU A 484 9.81 8.72 51.42
C GLU A 484 8.70 9.76 51.61
N ASN A 485 8.88 10.99 51.10
CA ASN A 485 7.89 12.05 51.16
C ASN A 485 6.62 11.73 50.35
N THR A 486 6.74 11.32 49.08
CA THR A 486 5.57 11.11 48.21
C THR A 486 4.77 9.86 48.62
N LEU A 487 5.42 8.83 49.19
CA LEU A 487 4.72 7.69 49.80
C LEU A 487 3.93 8.10 51.04
N GLN A 488 4.51 8.93 51.91
CA GLN A 488 3.82 9.45 53.08
C GLN A 488 2.67 10.38 52.69
N GLU A 489 2.79 11.16 51.62
CA GLU A 489 1.74 12.05 51.13
C GLU A 489 0.56 11.28 50.50
N ILE A 490 0.81 10.28 49.65
CA ILE A 490 -0.26 9.58 48.92
C ILE A 490 -0.91 8.47 49.74
N PHE A 491 -0.11 7.66 50.43
CA PHE A 491 -0.59 6.45 51.10
C PHE A 491 -0.68 6.59 52.63
N HIS A 492 -0.24 7.72 53.18
CA HIS A 492 -0.14 7.98 54.63
C HIS A 492 0.69 6.93 55.40
N VAL A 493 1.66 6.27 54.73
CA VAL A 493 2.54 5.25 55.34
C VAL A 493 4.02 5.57 55.20
N LEU A 494 4.72 5.53 56.34
CA LEU A 494 6.17 5.64 56.41
C LEU A 494 6.82 4.33 55.92
N PRO A 495 7.60 4.34 54.81
CA PRO A 495 8.34 3.16 54.39
C PRO A 495 9.49 2.86 55.36
N LYS A 496 9.79 1.59 55.57
CA LYS A 496 10.87 1.12 56.45
C LYS A 496 12.10 0.71 55.64
N PRO A 497 13.33 1.10 56.04
CA PRO A 497 14.55 0.64 55.39
C PRO A 497 14.77 -0.86 55.64
N LYS A 498 15.21 -1.60 54.61
CA LYS A 498 15.65 -3.01 54.71
C LYS A 498 16.85 -3.22 53.79
N GLY A 499 18.05 -3.05 54.33
CA GLY A 499 19.29 -3.09 53.54
C GLY A 499 19.33 -1.97 52.50
N ILE A 500 19.53 -2.33 51.23
CA ILE A 500 19.50 -1.38 50.11
C ILE A 500 18.09 -0.94 49.71
N CYS A 501 17.02 -1.51 50.28
CA CYS A 501 15.65 -1.21 49.87
C CYS A 501 14.92 -0.26 50.85
N LEU A 502 13.92 0.45 50.32
CA LEU A 502 12.73 0.90 51.06
C LEU A 502 11.63 -0.17 50.98
N THR A 503 10.81 -0.27 52.02
CA THR A 503 9.74 -1.28 52.12
C THR A 503 8.45 -0.72 52.71
N ILE A 504 7.31 -1.09 52.13
CA ILE A 504 5.98 -0.74 52.64
C ILE A 504 5.32 -2.05 53.12
N PRO A 505 5.36 -2.38 54.42
CA PRO A 505 4.81 -3.63 54.95
C PRO A 505 3.27 -3.56 55.09
N SER A 506 2.57 -3.35 53.97
CA SER A 506 1.11 -3.29 53.91
C SER A 506 0.57 -4.21 52.82
N ILE A 507 -0.35 -5.10 53.21
CA ILE A 507 -1.12 -5.96 52.30
C ILE A 507 -1.97 -5.10 51.35
N ILE A 508 -2.59 -4.04 51.88
CA ILE A 508 -3.54 -3.20 51.14
C ILE A 508 -2.81 -2.44 50.02
N VAL A 509 -1.63 -1.86 50.30
CA VAL A 509 -0.80 -1.23 49.26
C VAL A 509 -0.29 -2.26 48.26
N ALA A 510 0.12 -3.46 48.70
CA ALA A 510 0.60 -4.51 47.79
C ALA A 510 -0.49 -5.01 46.83
N GLU A 511 -1.73 -5.21 47.30
CA GLU A 511 -2.86 -5.57 46.43
C GLU A 511 -3.29 -4.41 45.52
N PHE A 512 -3.13 -3.15 45.95
CA PHE A 512 -3.35 -1.98 45.06
C PHE A 512 -2.34 -1.93 43.91
N PHE A 513 -1.04 -2.08 44.19
CA PHE A 513 -0.03 -2.20 43.10
C PHE A 513 -0.29 -3.41 42.20
N ARG A 514 -0.95 -4.45 42.71
CA ARG A 514 -1.41 -5.59 41.90
C ARG A 514 -2.63 -5.27 41.04
N SER A 515 -3.61 -4.51 41.54
CA SER A 515 -4.83 -4.15 40.78
C SER A 515 -4.54 -3.18 39.63
N LEU A 516 -3.44 -2.42 39.71
CA LEU A 516 -2.94 -1.59 38.61
C LEU A 516 -2.40 -2.38 37.39
N GLN A 517 -2.28 -3.71 37.49
CA GLN A 517 -1.86 -4.64 36.42
C GLN A 517 -0.41 -4.45 35.92
N LEU A 518 0.47 -3.91 36.76
CA LEU A 518 1.86 -3.56 36.43
C LEU A 518 2.80 -4.77 36.23
N GLY A 519 2.42 -5.95 36.74
CA GLY A 519 3.17 -7.20 36.65
C GLY A 519 4.02 -7.55 37.89
N ASP A 520 4.13 -8.85 38.18
CA ASP A 520 4.73 -9.39 39.41
C ASP A 520 6.28 -9.26 39.50
N THR A 521 6.99 -9.32 38.38
CA THR A 521 8.46 -9.47 38.33
C THR A 521 9.09 -8.67 37.19
N ALA A 522 10.40 -8.39 37.24
CA ALA A 522 11.14 -7.73 36.16
C ALA A 522 11.06 -8.44 34.79
N LYS A 523 10.68 -9.72 34.73
CA LYS A 523 10.43 -10.47 33.48
C LYS A 523 8.99 -10.37 32.96
N THR A 524 8.06 -9.89 33.78
CA THR A 524 6.61 -9.87 33.49
C THR A 524 6.00 -8.48 33.56
N LYS A 525 6.76 -7.46 33.99
CA LYS A 525 6.34 -6.06 33.96
C LYS A 525 6.04 -5.61 32.53
N ARG A 526 4.95 -4.86 32.37
CA ARG A 526 4.47 -4.21 31.14
C ARG A 526 3.81 -2.88 31.52
N ILE A 527 3.73 -1.91 30.61
CA ILE A 527 2.98 -0.67 30.85
C ILE A 527 1.51 -0.93 30.53
N PRO A 528 0.57 -0.80 31.50
CA PRO A 528 -0.85 -0.95 31.23
C PRO A 528 -1.36 0.06 30.19
N PHE A 529 -2.28 -0.38 29.32
CA PHE A 529 -2.81 0.44 28.23
C PHE A 529 -3.40 1.77 28.71
N TRP A 530 -3.98 1.80 29.92
CA TRP A 530 -4.61 2.98 30.49
C TRP A 530 -3.63 4.11 30.83
N ILE A 531 -2.32 3.85 30.91
CA ILE A 531 -1.30 4.89 31.10
C ILE A 531 -1.14 5.75 29.85
N TYR A 532 -1.34 5.19 28.65
CA TYR A 532 -1.27 5.93 27.38
C TYR A 532 -2.41 6.97 27.24
N GLU A 533 -3.51 6.75 27.96
CA GLU A 533 -4.71 7.58 27.95
C GLU A 533 -4.66 8.74 28.97
N LEU A 534 -3.62 8.83 29.80
CA LEU A 534 -3.54 9.86 30.83
C LEU A 534 -3.19 11.25 30.25
N PRO A 535 -3.52 12.34 30.98
CA PRO A 535 -2.98 13.67 30.71
C PRO A 535 -1.48 13.65 30.44
N LEU A 536 -0.99 14.52 29.53
CA LEU A 536 0.42 14.52 29.14
C LEU A 536 1.35 14.63 30.37
N LYS A 537 1.04 15.50 31.34
CA LYS A 537 1.83 15.63 32.58
C LYS A 537 1.90 14.35 33.40
N GLU A 538 0.80 13.61 33.51
CA GLU A 538 0.74 12.34 34.24
C GLU A 538 1.58 11.25 33.55
N ARG A 539 1.58 11.20 32.22
CA ARG A 539 2.51 10.36 31.46
C ARG A 539 3.96 10.79 31.68
N LEU A 540 4.28 12.08 31.52
CA LEU A 540 5.63 12.59 31.74
C LEU A 540 6.14 12.30 33.16
N ALA A 541 5.29 12.41 34.19
CA ALA A 541 5.62 12.06 35.56
C ALA A 541 5.88 10.56 35.77
N PHE A 542 5.13 9.67 35.12
CA PHE A 542 5.43 8.23 35.10
C PHE A 542 6.81 7.94 34.47
N ILE A 543 7.13 8.57 33.34
CA ILE A 543 8.43 8.37 32.67
C ILE A 543 9.55 9.04 33.51
N GLU A 544 9.28 10.12 34.26
CA GLU A 544 10.22 10.65 35.26
C GLU A 544 10.48 9.65 36.40
N GLY A 545 9.43 9.02 36.96
CA GLY A 545 9.58 8.05 38.04
C GLY A 545 10.41 6.83 37.66
N TYR A 546 10.19 6.33 36.44
CA TYR A 546 10.99 5.23 35.91
C TYR A 546 12.45 5.70 35.66
N MET A 547 12.66 6.90 35.10
CA MET A 547 14.02 7.45 34.93
C MET A 547 14.73 7.65 36.27
N ASP A 548 14.05 8.18 37.29
CA ASP A 548 14.65 8.46 38.59
C ASP A 548 15.22 7.16 39.21
N THR A 549 14.53 6.03 39.08
CA THR A 549 14.99 4.74 39.63
C THR A 549 15.98 3.98 38.73
N ASP A 550 15.58 3.66 37.50
CA ASP A 550 16.32 2.75 36.60
C ASP A 550 17.15 3.49 35.52
N GLY A 551 17.00 4.82 35.42
CA GLY A 551 17.66 5.65 34.41
C GLY A 551 19.12 5.96 34.77
N SER A 552 20.06 5.28 34.11
CA SER A 552 21.49 5.55 34.25
C SER A 552 22.00 6.61 33.25
N VAL A 553 22.92 7.48 33.68
CA VAL A 553 23.49 8.55 32.82
C VAL A 553 24.85 8.15 32.25
N ARG A 554 24.98 8.17 30.92
CA ARG A 554 26.20 7.88 30.17
C ARG A 554 26.71 9.11 29.42
N GLY A 555 27.95 9.50 29.71
CA GLY A 555 28.52 10.78 29.24
C GLY A 555 28.04 11.92 30.12
N ASN A 556 28.98 12.70 30.66
CA ASN A 556 28.70 13.71 31.68
C ASN A 556 29.40 15.05 31.38
N LYS A 557 29.62 15.34 30.09
CA LYS A 557 30.22 16.60 29.64
C LYS A 557 29.14 17.69 29.62
N LYS A 558 29.56 18.95 29.72
CA LYS A 558 28.70 20.11 29.41
C LYS A 558 29.21 20.78 28.15
N ASP A 559 28.31 21.41 27.39
CA ASP A 559 28.71 22.30 26.30
C ASP A 559 29.21 23.65 26.83
N LYS A 560 29.66 24.53 25.92
CA LYS A 560 30.17 25.87 26.25
C LYS A 560 29.12 26.78 26.93
N ASN A 561 27.84 26.43 26.85
CA ASN A 561 26.70 27.15 27.40
C ASN A 561 26.16 26.47 28.69
N GLY A 562 26.86 25.47 29.22
CA GLY A 562 26.50 24.74 30.42
C GLY A 562 25.44 23.64 30.23
N ILE A 563 25.00 23.36 29.00
CA ILE A 563 23.99 22.34 28.70
C ILE A 563 24.59 20.95 28.89
N GLN A 564 23.89 20.08 29.62
CA GLN A 564 24.34 18.70 29.89
C GLN A 564 24.31 17.85 28.62
N LEU A 565 25.48 17.38 28.18
CA LEU A 565 25.66 16.48 27.04
C LEU A 565 25.88 15.04 27.55
N GLY A 566 24.89 14.19 27.31
CA GLY A 566 24.91 12.78 27.68
C GLY A 566 23.62 12.06 27.33
N GLN A 567 23.58 10.77 27.63
CA GLN A 567 22.45 9.88 27.38
C GLN A 567 21.88 9.33 28.68
N ILE A 568 20.56 9.20 28.76
CA ILE A 568 19.84 8.39 29.73
C ILE A 568 19.69 6.98 29.15
N ILE A 569 19.88 5.96 29.97
CA ILE A 569 19.73 4.55 29.61
C ILE A 569 18.87 3.85 30.67
N PHE A 570 17.68 3.38 30.26
CA PHE A 570 16.84 2.45 31.02
C PHE A 570 17.29 1.01 30.75
N ALA A 571 17.22 0.12 31.72
CA ALA A 571 17.76 -1.25 31.65
C ALA A 571 16.71 -2.29 32.05
N SER A 572 16.44 -3.28 31.18
CA SER A 572 15.44 -4.31 31.47
C SER A 572 15.82 -5.69 30.96
N VAL A 573 15.48 -6.72 31.74
CA VAL A 573 15.52 -8.13 31.32
C VAL A 573 14.29 -8.53 30.47
N HIS A 574 13.42 -7.57 30.12
CA HIS A 574 12.20 -7.78 29.35
C HIS A 574 12.08 -6.71 28.25
N LYS A 575 12.40 -7.09 26.99
CA LYS A 575 12.39 -6.18 25.83
C LYS A 575 11.05 -5.46 25.65
N LEU A 576 9.93 -6.18 25.80
CA LEU A 576 8.58 -5.65 25.62
C LEU A 576 8.25 -4.46 26.55
N LEU A 577 8.81 -4.43 27.76
CA LEU A 577 8.63 -3.29 28.67
C LEU A 577 9.31 -2.01 28.16
N LEU A 578 10.46 -2.16 27.49
CA LEU A 578 11.16 -1.03 26.88
C LEU A 578 10.52 -0.62 25.54
N GLU A 579 9.89 -1.54 24.82
CA GLU A 579 9.07 -1.25 23.64
C GLU A 579 7.81 -0.45 24.03
N ASP A 580 7.11 -0.87 25.10
CA ASP A 580 6.04 -0.09 25.71
C ASP A 580 6.53 1.33 26.06
N LEU A 581 7.65 1.43 26.78
CA LEU A 581 8.20 2.72 27.23
C LEU A 581 8.58 3.61 26.04
N LYS A 582 9.17 3.03 24.99
CA LYS A 582 9.50 3.71 23.73
C LYS A 582 8.24 4.28 23.07
N LEU A 583 7.17 3.48 22.97
CA LEU A 583 5.88 3.91 22.42
C LEU A 583 5.18 4.98 23.30
N LEU A 584 5.28 4.87 24.63
CA LEU A 584 4.73 5.87 25.55
C LEU A 584 5.47 7.21 25.41
N MET A 585 6.80 7.19 25.40
CA MET A 585 7.65 8.36 25.14
C MET A 585 7.32 9.02 23.79
N ILE A 586 7.13 8.21 22.74
CA ILE A 586 6.69 8.65 21.40
C ILE A 586 5.32 9.35 21.46
N SER A 587 4.35 8.80 22.19
CA SER A 587 3.01 9.42 22.36
C SER A 587 3.10 10.80 23.04
N CYS A 588 4.06 10.97 23.95
CA CYS A 588 4.37 12.23 24.63
C CYS A 588 5.19 13.22 23.78
N GLY A 589 5.53 12.87 22.54
CA GLY A 589 6.33 13.71 21.64
C GLY A 589 7.83 13.69 21.90
N LEU A 590 8.34 12.69 22.61
CA LEU A 590 9.78 12.45 22.81
C LEU A 590 10.35 11.56 21.69
N ASN A 591 11.65 11.61 21.47
CA ASN A 591 12.35 10.84 20.42
C ASN A 591 13.37 9.84 21.03
N PRO A 592 12.91 8.77 21.71
CA PRO A 592 13.78 7.70 22.23
C PRO A 592 14.60 7.05 21.12
N LEU A 593 15.84 6.65 21.42
CA LEU A 593 16.69 5.91 20.48
C LEU A 593 16.30 4.41 20.45
N LYS A 594 16.98 3.62 19.62
CA LYS A 594 16.72 2.19 19.50
C LYS A 594 17.00 1.40 20.80
N ILE A 595 16.32 0.26 20.93
CA ILE A 595 16.52 -0.68 22.04
C ILE A 595 17.66 -1.62 21.68
N SER A 596 18.81 -1.44 22.33
CA SER A 596 19.95 -2.36 22.17
C SER A 596 19.80 -3.58 23.07
N THR A 597 20.40 -4.72 22.68
CA THR A 597 20.39 -5.97 23.46
C THR A 597 21.82 -6.46 23.67
N TYR A 598 22.15 -6.85 24.89
CA TYR A 598 23.47 -7.36 25.26
C TYR A 598 23.33 -8.65 26.06
N THR A 599 23.96 -9.72 25.59
CA THR A 599 24.00 -11.02 26.28
C THR A 599 25.40 -11.25 26.82
N LYS A 600 25.54 -11.30 28.15
CA LYS A 600 26.80 -11.62 28.82
C LYS A 600 26.86 -13.10 29.20
N PHE A 601 27.96 -13.74 28.86
CA PHE A 601 28.33 -15.07 29.34
C PHE A 601 28.96 -14.96 30.73
N ARG A 602 28.57 -15.81 31.68
CA ARG A 602 29.22 -15.89 33.00
C ARG A 602 29.23 -17.33 33.51
N THR A 603 30.41 -17.79 33.91
CA THR A 603 30.58 -19.02 34.69
C THR A 603 30.01 -18.80 36.09
N LEU A 604 29.12 -19.69 36.54
CA LEU A 604 28.69 -19.76 37.93
C LEU A 604 29.65 -20.67 38.72
N TYR A 605 29.60 -20.53 40.05
CA TYR A 605 30.30 -21.45 40.95
C TYR A 605 29.86 -22.91 40.68
N LYS A 606 30.80 -23.86 40.77
CA LYS A 606 30.66 -25.24 40.24
C LYS A 606 30.51 -25.36 38.71
N GLY A 607 31.12 -24.47 37.93
CA GLY A 607 31.35 -24.65 36.49
C GLY A 607 30.12 -24.57 35.58
N LYS A 608 28.92 -24.29 36.13
CA LYS A 608 27.69 -24.18 35.32
C LYS A 608 27.66 -22.84 34.57
N TRP A 609 27.52 -22.90 33.25
CA TRP A 609 27.39 -21.74 32.39
C TRP A 609 26.01 -21.09 32.53
N LYS A 610 25.94 -19.75 32.49
CA LYS A 610 24.66 -19.05 32.41
C LYS A 610 24.77 -17.78 31.55
N TYR A 611 23.82 -17.66 30.62
CA TYR A 611 23.62 -16.46 29.81
C TYR A 611 22.78 -15.43 30.57
N TYR A 612 23.17 -14.16 30.48
CA TYR A 612 22.45 -13.03 31.04
C TYR A 612 22.19 -12.00 29.94
N THR A 613 20.98 -12.00 29.40
CA THR A 613 20.52 -11.01 28.42
C THR A 613 19.88 -9.82 29.13
N CYS A 614 20.27 -8.61 28.73
CA CYS A 614 19.66 -7.35 29.14
C CYS A 614 19.42 -6.49 27.90
N HIS A 615 18.35 -5.70 27.95
CA HIS A 615 17.94 -4.75 26.91
C HIS A 615 18.07 -3.33 27.46
N PHE A 616 18.44 -2.38 26.60
CA PHE A 616 18.71 -1.00 27.00
C PHE A 616 18.06 -0.01 26.03
N LEU A 617 17.13 0.81 26.55
CA LEU A 617 16.52 1.93 25.83
C LEU A 617 17.34 3.19 26.14
N THR A 618 17.90 3.80 25.10
CA THR A 618 18.78 4.98 25.24
C THR A 618 18.05 6.24 24.76
N HIS A 619 18.30 7.39 25.38
CA HIS A 619 17.79 8.69 24.91
C HIS A 619 18.69 9.86 25.33
N ASN A 620 18.58 11.01 24.66
CA ASN A 620 19.45 12.18 24.91
C ASN A 620 18.93 13.03 26.09
N ILE A 621 19.84 13.48 26.96
CA ILE A 621 19.49 14.27 28.15
C ILE A 621 18.85 15.63 27.80
N ARG A 622 19.39 16.31 26.78
CA ARG A 622 18.98 17.66 26.34
C ARG A 622 17.50 17.73 25.96
N ASP A 623 17.02 16.69 25.27
CA ASP A 623 15.70 16.61 24.67
C ASP A 623 14.62 16.13 25.66
N TYR A 624 15.04 15.75 26.88
CA TYR A 624 14.20 15.01 27.83
C TYR A 624 14.00 15.75 29.16
N LEU A 625 15.09 16.11 29.86
CA LEU A 625 14.99 16.74 31.19
C LEU A 625 14.23 18.07 31.14
N THR A 626 14.37 18.82 30.04
CA THR A 626 13.68 20.10 29.83
C THR A 626 12.17 19.91 29.74
N TYR A 627 11.69 18.93 28.96
CA TYR A 627 10.25 18.72 28.75
C TYR A 627 9.59 18.06 29.96
N ILE A 628 10.23 17.05 30.56
CA ILE A 628 9.64 16.29 31.67
C ILE A 628 9.68 17.04 33.00
N ARG A 629 10.76 17.78 33.32
CA ARG A 629 10.90 18.45 34.63
C ARG A 629 10.50 19.93 34.64
N ARG A 630 10.15 20.54 33.51
CA ARG A 630 9.71 21.96 33.46
C ARG A 630 8.25 22.18 33.04
N ASN A 631 7.47 21.12 32.82
CA ASN A 631 6.02 21.21 32.51
C ASN A 631 5.70 22.24 31.39
N VAL A 632 6.49 22.21 30.32
CA VAL A 632 6.38 23.11 29.15
C VAL A 632 5.08 22.84 28.37
N GLU A 633 4.57 23.84 27.66
CA GLU A 633 3.34 23.78 26.87
C GLU A 633 3.24 22.55 25.96
N VAL A 634 2.01 22.05 25.81
CA VAL A 634 1.69 20.85 25.04
C VAL A 634 2.07 21.06 23.57
N PRO A 635 3.01 20.28 23.00
CA PRO A 635 3.25 20.31 21.57
C PRO A 635 2.06 19.65 20.87
N SER A 636 1.24 20.44 20.17
CA SER A 636 0.06 19.95 19.44
C SER A 636 0.39 18.73 18.55
N PRO A 637 -0.53 17.76 18.42
CA PRO A 637 -0.36 16.62 17.52
C PRO A 637 0.01 17.09 16.12
N ARG A 638 1.16 16.63 15.61
CA ARG A 638 1.68 17.07 14.30
C ARG A 638 2.47 15.99 13.59
N ILE A 639 2.53 16.12 12.27
CA ILE A 639 3.40 15.30 11.43
C ILE A 639 4.77 15.99 11.31
N GLU A 640 5.84 15.22 11.51
CA GLU A 640 7.23 15.63 11.28
C GLU A 640 7.94 14.60 10.38
N PHE A 641 8.68 15.09 9.39
CA PHE A 641 9.36 14.26 8.41
C PHE A 641 10.79 13.96 8.87
N VAL A 642 11.14 12.68 8.99
CA VAL A 642 12.40 12.24 9.59
C VAL A 642 13.12 11.23 8.72
N ARG A 643 14.44 11.41 8.62
CA ARG A 643 15.34 10.68 7.72
C ARG A 643 15.36 9.18 8.04
N VAL A 644 15.37 8.33 7.01
CA VAL A 644 15.52 6.87 7.11
C VAL A 644 17.00 6.53 7.20
N VAL A 645 17.38 5.70 8.17
CA VAL A 645 18.77 5.31 8.45
C VAL A 645 19.09 3.86 8.09
N SER A 646 18.10 2.96 8.06
CA SER A 646 18.27 1.62 7.50
C SER A 646 16.94 1.03 7.01
N ILE A 647 17.03 0.13 6.03
CA ILE A 647 15.97 -0.79 5.62
C ILE A 647 16.63 -2.17 5.48
N ILE A 648 16.14 -3.17 6.22
CA ILE A 648 16.79 -4.48 6.34
C ILE A 648 15.73 -5.58 6.20
N PRO A 649 15.88 -6.57 5.30
CA PRO A 649 15.01 -7.74 5.26
C PRO A 649 14.94 -8.44 6.63
N GLN A 650 13.73 -8.80 7.05
CA GLN A 650 13.48 -9.60 8.26
C GLN A 650 13.05 -11.02 7.86
N GLY A 651 12.41 -11.75 8.77
CA GLY A 651 11.79 -13.03 8.44
C GLY A 651 10.50 -12.89 7.61
N LYS A 652 9.63 -13.90 7.71
CA LYS A 652 8.21 -13.74 7.39
C LYS A 652 7.42 -13.55 8.67
N GLU A 653 6.41 -12.69 8.61
CA GLU A 653 5.48 -12.43 9.72
C GLU A 653 4.06 -12.33 9.16
N LYS A 654 3.02 -12.35 10.01
CA LYS A 654 1.66 -12.14 9.50
C LYS A 654 1.48 -10.73 8.94
N THR A 655 0.44 -10.58 8.13
CA THR A 655 0.06 -9.36 7.41
C THR A 655 -1.39 -9.02 7.71
N TYR A 656 -1.72 -7.73 7.88
CA TYR A 656 -3.05 -7.20 8.21
C TYR A 656 -3.35 -5.87 7.51
N ASP A 657 -4.48 -5.75 6.81
CA ASP A 657 -4.95 -4.50 6.19
C ASP A 657 -6.14 -3.92 7.00
N LEU A 658 -6.26 -2.58 7.06
CA LEU A 658 -7.37 -1.87 7.72
C LEU A 658 -8.19 -1.03 6.71
N GLU A 659 -9.52 -1.14 6.73
CA GLU A 659 -10.42 -0.16 6.10
C GLU A 659 -10.85 0.88 7.15
N ILE A 660 -10.82 2.16 6.79
CA ILE A 660 -11.00 3.29 7.71
C ILE A 660 -12.03 4.27 7.13
N LYS A 661 -12.85 4.85 8.01
CA LYS A 661 -13.93 5.75 7.62
C LYS A 661 -13.39 7.14 7.29
N GLY A 662 -13.60 7.58 6.05
CA GLY A 662 -13.33 8.96 5.60
C GLY A 662 -11.86 9.26 5.26
N THR A 663 -10.93 8.39 5.65
CA THR A 663 -9.53 8.42 5.21
C THR A 663 -9.09 7.01 4.84
N SER A 664 -8.25 6.87 3.82
CA SER A 664 -7.65 5.58 3.44
C SER A 664 -6.30 5.33 4.12
N ASN A 665 -5.88 6.20 5.04
CA ASN A 665 -4.60 6.15 5.75
C ASN A 665 -4.72 5.94 7.26
N PHE A 666 -3.63 5.54 7.92
CA PHE A 666 -3.49 5.47 9.37
C PHE A 666 -2.05 5.68 9.85
N ILE A 667 -1.88 5.78 11.17
CA ILE A 667 -0.58 5.89 11.83
C ILE A 667 -0.26 4.60 12.60
N ALA A 668 0.78 3.88 12.17
CA ALA A 668 1.33 2.68 12.81
C ALA A 668 2.77 2.92 13.25
N ASN A 669 3.17 2.51 14.47
CA ASN A 669 4.47 2.78 15.11
C ASN A 669 4.86 4.28 15.16
N GLY A 670 3.90 5.18 14.93
CA GLY A 670 4.13 6.61 14.74
C GLY A 670 4.65 7.00 13.35
N ILE A 671 4.34 6.20 12.32
CA ILE A 671 4.66 6.34 10.88
C ILE A 671 3.34 6.19 10.07
N ILE A 672 3.21 6.78 8.89
CA ILE A 672 1.93 6.92 8.14
C ILE A 672 1.84 5.93 6.94
N VAL A 673 0.72 5.20 6.82
CA VAL A 673 0.44 4.00 5.97
C VAL A 673 -1.01 3.96 5.38
N HIS A 674 -1.42 3.07 4.43
CA HIS A 674 -2.66 3.24 3.58
C HIS A 674 -3.30 1.98 2.87
N ASN A 675 -4.48 2.10 2.17
CA ASN A 675 -5.29 1.04 1.43
C ASN A 675 -6.29 1.53 0.29
N SER A 676 -6.94 0.65 -0.54
CA SER A 676 -7.81 1.01 -1.75
C SER A 676 -8.77 -0.08 -2.40
N LYS A 677 -9.47 0.13 -3.59
CA LYS A 677 -10.56 -0.72 -4.27
C LYS A 677 -10.43 -1.48 -5.70
N LEU A 678 -10.94 -1.03 -6.90
CA LEU A 678 -11.79 -1.78 -7.94
C LEU A 678 -11.35 -1.86 -9.50
N THR A 679 -12.03 -2.63 -10.43
CA THR A 679 -11.77 -2.72 -11.95
C THR A 679 -12.88 -3.33 -12.89
N MET A 680 -12.94 -3.02 -14.22
CA MET A 680 -13.71 -3.73 -15.30
C MET A 680 -12.97 -3.88 -16.68
N LYS A 681 -13.14 -5.00 -17.44
CA LYS A 681 -12.49 -5.18 -18.77
C LYS A 681 -13.04 -6.32 -19.67
N TYR A 682 -13.18 -6.11 -21.00
CA TYR A 682 -13.58 -7.17 -21.96
C TYR A 682 -12.85 -7.12 -23.33
N PRO A 683 -11.64 -7.71 -23.48
CA PRO A 683 -11.00 -7.92 -24.79
C PRO A 683 -11.88 -8.70 -25.77
N SER A 684 -11.69 -8.46 -27.07
CA SER A 684 -12.51 -9.09 -28.11
C SER A 684 -11.80 -9.25 -29.44
N PHE A 685 -12.29 -10.15 -30.28
CA PHE A 685 -11.82 -10.31 -31.66
C PHE A 685 -12.97 -10.65 -32.62
N ILE A 686 -12.93 -10.05 -33.80
CA ILE A 686 -13.82 -10.33 -34.94
C ILE A 686 -13.03 -11.16 -35.93
N LEU A 687 -13.43 -12.41 -36.13
CA LEU A 687 -12.85 -13.36 -37.07
C LEU A 687 -13.61 -13.22 -38.40
N ALA A 688 -13.12 -12.32 -39.24
CA ALA A 688 -13.78 -11.80 -40.43
C ALA A 688 -13.30 -12.45 -41.74
N GLY A 689 -12.09 -13.03 -41.77
CA GLY A 689 -11.60 -13.83 -42.88
C GLY A 689 -11.74 -15.34 -42.65
N LYS A 690 -11.76 -16.11 -43.74
CA LYS A 690 -11.78 -17.58 -43.69
C LYS A 690 -10.58 -18.09 -42.87
N GLY A 691 -10.78 -19.06 -41.98
CA GLY A 691 -9.69 -19.66 -41.19
C GLY A 691 -9.02 -18.74 -40.14
N ALA A 692 -9.56 -17.53 -39.94
CA ALA A 692 -9.08 -16.59 -38.92
C ALA A 692 -9.20 -17.16 -37.50
N LYS A 693 -8.22 -16.83 -36.64
CA LYS A 693 -7.99 -17.45 -35.33
C LYS A 693 -7.93 -16.40 -34.22
N GLY A 694 -8.52 -16.69 -33.06
CA GLY A 694 -8.53 -15.78 -31.92
C GLY A 694 -8.41 -16.49 -30.58
N GLU A 695 -7.41 -16.13 -29.78
CA GLU A 695 -7.19 -16.63 -28.43
C GLU A 695 -7.28 -15.49 -27.39
N THR A 696 -7.95 -15.75 -26.26
CA THR A 696 -7.85 -14.90 -25.07
C THR A 696 -7.41 -15.74 -23.88
N LEU A 697 -6.36 -15.27 -23.21
CA LEU A 697 -5.92 -15.71 -21.91
C LEU A 697 -6.25 -14.60 -20.91
N SER A 698 -6.77 -14.92 -19.73
CA SER A 698 -7.09 -13.91 -18.72
C SER A 698 -6.95 -14.46 -17.31
N MET A 699 -6.37 -13.67 -16.39
CA MET A 699 -6.30 -14.01 -14.98
C MET A 699 -6.73 -12.84 -14.09
N ALA A 700 -7.83 -13.03 -13.35
CA ALA A 700 -8.32 -12.06 -12.37
C ALA A 700 -8.13 -12.60 -10.94
N LEU A 701 -7.53 -11.82 -10.05
CA LEU A 701 -7.44 -12.14 -8.62
C LEU A 701 -8.08 -11.01 -7.82
N ALA A 702 -9.21 -11.28 -7.15
CA ALA A 702 -9.94 -10.30 -6.35
C ALA A 702 -9.76 -10.58 -4.85
N GLY A 703 -9.23 -9.59 -4.11
CA GLY A 703 -9.19 -9.57 -2.66
C GLY A 703 -10.33 -8.74 -2.03
N ALA A 704 -10.23 -8.50 -0.72
CA ALA A 704 -11.24 -7.80 0.08
C ALA A 704 -11.67 -6.44 -0.53
N GLY A 705 -12.98 -6.22 -0.65
CA GLY A 705 -13.56 -4.97 -1.15
C GLY A 705 -13.42 -4.75 -2.67
N GLN A 706 -12.81 -5.68 -3.40
CA GLN A 706 -12.63 -5.59 -4.85
C GLN A 706 -13.77 -6.31 -5.59
N HIS A 707 -14.25 -5.70 -6.68
CA HIS A 707 -15.03 -6.38 -7.71
C HIS A 707 -14.30 -6.22 -9.04
N LEU A 708 -13.94 -7.34 -9.66
CA LEU A 708 -13.31 -7.41 -10.98
C LEU A 708 -14.30 -8.07 -11.96
N ASP A 709 -14.93 -7.28 -12.83
CA ASP A 709 -15.81 -7.81 -13.90
C ASP A 709 -15.02 -7.86 -15.21
N THR A 710 -14.68 -9.08 -15.61
CA THR A 710 -13.71 -9.40 -16.67
C THR A 710 -14.32 -10.36 -17.70
N GLY A 711 -13.73 -10.53 -18.87
CA GLY A 711 -14.15 -11.58 -19.80
C GLY A 711 -13.65 -11.35 -21.22
N SER A 712 -14.28 -12.01 -22.20
CA SER A 712 -13.86 -11.91 -23.60
C SER A 712 -15.02 -12.09 -24.59
N LYS A 713 -14.85 -11.61 -25.83
CA LYS A 713 -15.84 -11.77 -26.90
C LYS A 713 -15.23 -12.28 -28.21
N ALA A 714 -15.73 -13.40 -28.71
CA ALA A 714 -15.37 -14.01 -29.99
C ALA A 714 -16.50 -13.82 -31.00
N ILE A 715 -16.24 -13.14 -32.12
CA ILE A 715 -17.25 -12.88 -33.15
C ILE A 715 -16.82 -13.53 -34.46
N HIS A 716 -17.38 -14.70 -34.78
CA HIS A 716 -17.11 -15.45 -35.99
C HIS A 716 -18.05 -14.97 -37.11
N LEU A 717 -17.49 -14.40 -38.19
CA LEU A 717 -18.27 -13.93 -39.35
C LEU A 717 -18.00 -14.75 -40.62
N ALA A 718 -16.89 -15.48 -40.66
CA ALA A 718 -16.42 -16.21 -41.85
C ALA A 718 -16.19 -17.72 -41.60
N PRO A 719 -16.12 -18.54 -42.66
CA PRO A 719 -16.00 -19.99 -42.53
C PRO A 719 -14.68 -20.49 -41.93
N TYR A 720 -14.72 -21.66 -41.31
CA TYR A 720 -13.56 -22.38 -40.72
C TYR A 720 -12.79 -21.58 -39.66
N THR A 721 -13.39 -20.54 -39.07
CA THR A 721 -12.74 -19.69 -38.07
C THR A 721 -12.66 -20.38 -36.71
N SER A 722 -11.57 -20.21 -35.98
CA SER A 722 -11.34 -20.91 -34.70
C SER A 722 -11.10 -19.96 -33.53
N SER A 723 -11.72 -20.19 -32.39
CA SER A 723 -11.43 -19.40 -31.17
C SER A 723 -11.29 -20.22 -29.90
N THR A 724 -10.46 -19.70 -28.99
CA THR A 724 -10.21 -20.29 -27.66
C THR A 724 -10.19 -19.17 -26.62
N ILE A 725 -11.05 -19.24 -25.61
CA ILE A 725 -11.06 -18.30 -24.48
C ILE A 725 -10.80 -19.09 -23.21
N ILE A 726 -9.66 -18.85 -22.56
CA ILE A 726 -9.32 -19.40 -21.25
C ILE A 726 -9.28 -18.25 -20.25
N SER A 727 -10.33 -18.15 -19.43
CA SER A 727 -10.40 -17.19 -18.33
C SER A 727 -10.28 -17.93 -17.02
N LYS A 728 -9.30 -17.55 -16.22
CA LYS A 728 -9.10 -18.05 -14.86
C LYS A 728 -9.37 -16.94 -13.85
N SER A 729 -10.12 -17.23 -12.80
CA SER A 729 -10.38 -16.28 -11.73
C SER A 729 -10.06 -16.86 -10.36
N ILE A 730 -9.56 -16.03 -9.45
CA ILE A 730 -9.30 -16.36 -8.05
C ILE A 730 -10.06 -15.35 -7.20
N SER A 731 -10.99 -15.84 -6.38
CA SER A 731 -11.73 -15.00 -5.43
C SER A 731 -11.34 -15.38 -4.02
N LYS A 732 -10.82 -14.40 -3.28
CA LYS A 732 -10.47 -14.55 -1.88
C LYS A 732 -10.89 -13.32 -1.07
N ASP A 733 -10.88 -13.48 0.23
CA ASP A 733 -11.01 -12.44 1.22
C ASP A 733 -12.38 -11.70 1.22
N GLY A 734 -13.42 -12.32 0.67
CA GLY A 734 -14.70 -11.67 0.39
C GLY A 734 -14.69 -10.83 -0.92
N GLY A 735 -13.59 -10.90 -1.68
CA GLY A 735 -13.48 -10.34 -3.01
C GLY A 735 -14.39 -11.04 -4.03
N ARG A 736 -14.77 -10.30 -5.07
CA ARG A 736 -15.65 -10.77 -6.13
C ARG A 736 -14.96 -10.72 -7.49
N THR A 737 -14.86 -11.87 -8.15
CA THR A 737 -14.60 -11.91 -9.60
C THR A 737 -15.91 -12.09 -10.36
N SER A 738 -15.92 -11.70 -11.63
CA SER A 738 -16.96 -12.07 -12.57
C SER A 738 -16.33 -12.31 -13.95
N TYR A 739 -16.76 -13.39 -14.61
CA TYR A 739 -16.52 -13.61 -16.02
C TYR A 739 -17.76 -13.20 -16.84
N ARG A 740 -17.54 -12.55 -17.98
CA ARG A 740 -18.60 -12.13 -18.92
C ARG A 740 -18.19 -12.44 -20.37
N GLY A 741 -18.75 -13.51 -20.91
CA GLY A 741 -18.45 -14.01 -22.25
C GLY A 741 -19.46 -13.58 -23.31
N LEU A 742 -19.02 -13.56 -24.57
CA LEU A 742 -19.90 -13.60 -25.73
C LEU A 742 -19.21 -14.33 -26.88
N VAL A 743 -19.69 -15.51 -27.28
CA VAL A 743 -19.38 -16.10 -28.58
C VAL A 743 -20.55 -15.85 -29.51
N SER A 744 -20.29 -15.21 -30.65
CA SER A 744 -21.29 -14.92 -31.68
C SER A 744 -20.84 -15.53 -32.99
N ILE A 745 -21.53 -16.57 -33.46
CA ILE A 745 -21.30 -17.25 -34.73
C ILE A 745 -22.37 -16.80 -35.72
N GLY A 746 -21.96 -16.07 -36.76
CA GLY A 746 -22.83 -15.59 -37.82
C GLY A 746 -23.29 -16.69 -38.79
N PRO A 747 -24.34 -16.45 -39.60
CA PRO A 747 -24.92 -17.46 -40.48
C PRO A 747 -23.94 -18.04 -41.51
N ASN A 748 -23.00 -17.22 -41.97
CA ASN A 748 -22.01 -17.61 -42.98
C ASN A 748 -20.81 -18.38 -42.40
N ALA A 749 -20.66 -18.45 -41.07
CA ALA A 749 -19.46 -18.96 -40.39
C ALA A 749 -19.45 -20.49 -40.23
N HIS A 750 -19.80 -21.22 -41.29
CA HIS A 750 -19.79 -22.70 -41.32
C HIS A 750 -18.38 -23.29 -41.12
N GLY A 751 -18.27 -24.53 -40.65
CA GLY A 751 -17.02 -25.21 -40.29
C GLY A 751 -16.25 -24.60 -39.11
N SER A 752 -16.79 -23.57 -38.45
CA SER A 752 -16.09 -22.81 -37.39
C SER A 752 -16.08 -23.55 -36.05
N LYS A 753 -15.09 -23.23 -35.21
CA LYS A 753 -14.83 -23.91 -33.94
C LYS A 753 -14.62 -22.91 -32.80
N ASN A 754 -15.19 -23.17 -31.64
CA ASN A 754 -14.98 -22.38 -30.44
C ASN A 754 -14.82 -23.30 -29.21
N LYS A 755 -13.86 -22.95 -28.33
CA LYS A 755 -13.76 -23.50 -26.98
C LYS A 755 -13.66 -22.35 -25.97
N VAL A 756 -14.55 -22.34 -24.98
CA VAL A 756 -14.48 -21.45 -23.81
C VAL A 756 -14.23 -22.31 -22.57
N VAL A 757 -13.26 -21.91 -21.74
CA VAL A 757 -12.95 -22.50 -20.44
C VAL A 757 -12.93 -21.37 -19.42
N CYS A 758 -13.85 -21.43 -18.46
CA CYS A 758 -14.04 -20.43 -17.41
C CYS A 758 -13.82 -21.05 -16.05
N ASP A 759 -12.56 -21.13 -15.63
CA ASP A 759 -12.21 -21.68 -14.34
C ASP A 759 -12.28 -20.60 -13.26
N ALA A 760 -12.97 -20.88 -12.17
CA ALA A 760 -12.95 -20.04 -10.99
C ALA A 760 -12.47 -20.85 -9.79
N LEU A 761 -11.52 -20.31 -9.04
CA LEU A 761 -11.03 -20.87 -7.79
C LEU A 761 -11.41 -19.95 -6.63
N ILE A 762 -12.33 -20.42 -5.79
CA ILE A 762 -12.80 -19.70 -4.61
C ILE A 762 -12.04 -20.24 -3.38
N LEU A 763 -11.37 -19.34 -2.65
CA LEU A 763 -10.46 -19.71 -1.57
C LEU A 763 -11.12 -19.71 -0.17
N ASP A 764 -12.27 -19.07 -0.01
CA ASP A 764 -13.00 -18.99 1.26
C ASP A 764 -14.54 -19.03 1.08
N SER A 765 -15.29 -18.99 2.19
CA SER A 765 -16.75 -19.11 2.20
C SER A 765 -17.52 -17.81 1.93
N GLN A 766 -16.85 -16.65 1.95
CA GLN A 766 -17.42 -15.32 1.78
C GLN A 766 -17.21 -14.76 0.36
N SER A 767 -16.11 -15.17 -0.30
CA SER A 767 -15.78 -14.78 -1.66
C SER A 767 -16.71 -15.38 -2.71
N ARG A 768 -16.80 -14.69 -3.86
CA ARG A 768 -17.75 -14.99 -4.94
C ARG A 768 -17.09 -14.91 -6.30
N SER A 769 -17.38 -15.90 -7.15
CA SER A 769 -17.21 -15.79 -8.60
C SER A 769 -18.59 -15.89 -9.26
N ASP A 770 -18.79 -15.16 -10.36
CA ASP A 770 -19.99 -15.22 -11.18
C ASP A 770 -19.60 -15.42 -12.64
N THR A 771 -20.17 -16.43 -13.32
CA THR A 771 -19.91 -16.68 -14.74
C THR A 771 -21.15 -16.31 -15.56
N TYR A 772 -21.02 -15.34 -16.44
CA TYR A 772 -22.07 -14.84 -17.33
C TYR A 772 -21.71 -15.13 -18.80
N PRO A 773 -21.89 -16.38 -19.30
CA PRO A 773 -21.72 -16.69 -20.71
C PRO A 773 -22.88 -16.15 -21.55
N THR A 774 -22.71 -16.02 -22.86
CA THR A 774 -23.78 -15.66 -23.79
C THR A 774 -23.41 -16.14 -25.18
N GLU A 775 -23.93 -17.30 -25.58
CA GLU A 775 -23.59 -17.90 -26.86
C GLU A 775 -24.71 -17.67 -27.88
N ARG A 776 -24.38 -17.11 -29.04
CA ARG A 776 -25.31 -16.79 -30.12
C ARG A 776 -24.84 -17.45 -31.41
N VAL A 777 -25.41 -18.62 -31.72
CA VAL A 777 -25.10 -19.39 -32.92
C VAL A 777 -26.22 -19.23 -33.95
N LEU A 778 -25.87 -18.83 -35.17
CA LEU A 778 -26.81 -18.55 -36.26
C LEU A 778 -26.59 -19.46 -37.49
N THR A 779 -25.81 -20.53 -37.36
CA THR A 779 -25.54 -21.52 -38.40
C THR A 779 -25.38 -22.91 -37.80
N ASN A 780 -25.70 -23.97 -38.55
CA ASN A 780 -25.82 -25.33 -38.00
C ASN A 780 -24.52 -26.15 -38.08
N ASP A 781 -23.58 -25.75 -38.95
CA ASP A 781 -22.29 -26.41 -39.12
C ASP A 781 -21.20 -25.70 -38.31
N VAL A 782 -21.16 -25.93 -37.00
CA VAL A 782 -20.10 -25.47 -36.10
C VAL A 782 -19.90 -26.41 -34.92
N SER A 783 -18.70 -26.35 -34.31
CA SER A 783 -18.41 -26.97 -33.02
C SER A 783 -18.17 -25.88 -31.98
N LEU A 784 -19.06 -25.78 -30.98
CA LEU A 784 -18.94 -24.85 -29.86
C LEU A 784 -18.91 -25.64 -28.55
N GLU A 785 -17.89 -25.40 -27.75
CA GLU A 785 -17.69 -26.00 -26.43
C GLU A 785 -17.60 -24.88 -25.38
N HIS A 786 -18.42 -24.93 -24.33
CA HIS A 786 -18.30 -24.04 -23.17
C HIS A 786 -18.19 -24.86 -21.89
N GLU A 787 -17.07 -24.75 -21.20
CA GLU A 787 -16.83 -25.28 -19.87
C GLU A 787 -16.71 -24.14 -18.85
N ALA A 788 -17.40 -24.26 -17.72
CA ALA A 788 -17.34 -23.28 -16.63
C ALA A 788 -17.24 -24.02 -15.27
N THR A 789 -16.03 -24.07 -14.73
CA THR A 789 -15.70 -24.90 -13.57
C THR A 789 -15.39 -24.02 -12.36
N VAL A 790 -16.35 -23.92 -11.44
CA VAL A 790 -16.19 -23.21 -10.16
C VAL A 790 -15.68 -24.18 -9.09
N SER A 791 -14.37 -24.30 -8.98
CA SER A 791 -13.71 -25.04 -7.90
C SER A 791 -13.64 -24.22 -6.62
N LYS A 792 -13.82 -24.88 -5.49
CA LYS A 792 -13.13 -24.50 -4.25
C LYS A 792 -11.83 -25.31 -4.17
N ILE A 793 -10.87 -24.86 -3.38
CA ILE A 793 -9.79 -25.77 -2.97
C ILE A 793 -10.44 -26.91 -2.16
N GLY A 794 -10.33 -28.14 -2.66
CA GLY A 794 -10.94 -29.30 -2.02
C GLY A 794 -10.16 -29.76 -0.80
N GLU A 795 -10.86 -30.08 0.30
CA GLU A 795 -10.24 -30.57 1.54
C GLU A 795 -9.38 -31.82 1.29
N GLU A 796 -9.81 -32.72 0.39
CA GLU A 796 -9.02 -33.89 -0.01
C GLU A 796 -7.71 -33.54 -0.73
N GLN A 797 -7.69 -32.47 -1.54
CA GLN A 797 -6.49 -32.02 -2.27
C GLN A 797 -5.48 -31.39 -1.31
N LEU A 798 -5.95 -30.57 -0.36
CA LEU A 798 -5.12 -30.05 0.73
C LEU A 798 -4.61 -31.19 1.60
N PHE A 799 -5.50 -32.06 2.09
CA PHE A 799 -5.15 -33.20 2.94
C PHE A 799 -4.13 -34.11 2.26
N TYR A 800 -4.29 -34.41 0.97
CA TYR A 800 -3.30 -35.21 0.23
C TYR A 800 -1.94 -34.51 0.17
N LEU A 801 -1.86 -33.25 -0.23
CA LEU A 801 -0.60 -32.51 -0.29
C LEU A 801 0.05 -32.31 1.10
N MET A 802 -0.76 -32.12 2.14
CA MET A 802 -0.32 -32.01 3.53
C MET A 802 0.15 -33.36 4.09
N SER A 803 -0.45 -34.48 3.68
CA SER A 803 0.03 -35.84 4.00
C SER A 803 1.41 -36.14 3.39
N ARG A 804 1.80 -35.41 2.34
CA ARG A 804 3.15 -35.43 1.76
C ARG A 804 4.14 -34.47 2.45
N GLY A 805 3.73 -33.80 3.53
CA GLY A 805 4.59 -32.94 4.34
C GLY A 805 4.62 -31.47 3.94
N LEU A 806 3.77 -31.02 3.02
CA LEU A 806 3.58 -29.60 2.74
C LEU A 806 2.73 -28.93 3.83
N THR A 807 2.97 -27.65 4.13
CA THR A 807 1.99 -26.87 4.89
C THR A 807 0.75 -26.59 4.04
N GLU A 808 -0.38 -26.30 4.68
CA GLU A 808 -1.63 -25.90 4.00
C GLU A 808 -1.40 -24.69 3.06
N GLU A 809 -0.58 -23.72 3.46
CA GLU A 809 -0.17 -22.57 2.64
C GLU A 809 0.65 -23.02 1.40
N GLN A 810 1.60 -23.96 1.57
CA GLN A 810 2.40 -24.51 0.47
C GLN A 810 1.55 -25.34 -0.49
N ALA A 811 0.64 -26.17 0.04
CA ALA A 811 -0.32 -26.94 -0.75
C ALA A 811 -1.23 -25.99 -1.56
N SER A 812 -1.77 -24.95 -0.93
CA SER A 812 -2.62 -23.94 -1.57
C SER A 812 -1.89 -23.17 -2.67
N LYS A 813 -0.65 -22.72 -2.41
CA LYS A 813 0.22 -22.12 -3.44
C LYS A 813 0.51 -23.08 -4.59
N MET A 814 0.76 -24.36 -4.31
CA MET A 814 1.00 -25.37 -5.33
C MET A 814 -0.24 -25.63 -6.20
N ILE A 815 -1.42 -25.72 -5.59
CA ILE A 815 -2.71 -25.81 -6.28
C ILE A 815 -2.94 -24.58 -7.16
N VAL A 816 -2.71 -23.37 -6.64
CA VAL A 816 -2.96 -22.12 -7.38
C VAL A 816 -1.93 -21.88 -8.49
N ARG A 817 -0.66 -22.22 -8.29
CA ARG A 817 0.33 -22.24 -9.37
C ARG A 817 -0.07 -23.25 -10.45
N GLY A 818 -0.44 -24.49 -10.07
CA GLY A 818 -0.92 -25.50 -11.02
C GLY A 818 -2.18 -25.07 -11.78
N PHE A 819 -3.08 -24.33 -11.11
CA PHE A 819 -4.26 -23.72 -11.71
C PHE A 819 -3.90 -22.65 -12.75
N ALA A 820 -2.91 -21.79 -12.46
CA ALA A 820 -2.48 -20.70 -13.34
C ALA A 820 -1.46 -21.09 -14.42
N GLU A 821 -0.72 -22.20 -14.23
CA GLU A 821 0.32 -22.73 -15.11
C GLU A 821 -0.04 -22.73 -16.62
N PRO A 822 -1.27 -23.09 -17.06
CA PRO A 822 -1.64 -23.06 -18.47
C PRO A 822 -1.60 -21.65 -19.10
N LEU A 823 -1.75 -20.59 -18.31
CA LEU A 823 -1.62 -19.20 -18.75
C LEU A 823 -0.15 -18.75 -18.69
N VAL A 824 0.53 -19.08 -17.59
CA VAL A 824 1.94 -18.72 -17.33
C VAL A 824 2.86 -19.26 -18.42
N ARG A 825 2.63 -20.50 -18.90
CA ARG A 825 3.39 -21.12 -20.00
C ARG A 825 3.27 -20.43 -21.37
N LYS A 826 2.31 -19.51 -21.55
CA LYS A 826 2.10 -18.76 -22.79
C LYS A 826 2.66 -17.33 -22.75
N LEU A 827 3.20 -16.92 -21.60
CA LEU A 827 3.97 -15.68 -21.44
C LEU A 827 5.43 -15.90 -21.89
N PRO A 828 6.13 -14.86 -22.35
CA PRO A 828 7.60 -14.85 -22.38
C PRO A 828 8.18 -15.11 -20.99
N LEU A 829 9.39 -15.67 -20.92
CA LEU A 829 9.99 -16.22 -19.69
C LEU A 829 10.07 -15.18 -18.55
N GLU A 830 10.45 -13.95 -18.88
CA GLU A 830 10.57 -12.82 -17.96
C GLU A 830 9.21 -12.45 -17.33
N PHE A 831 8.14 -12.44 -18.12
CA PHE A 831 6.78 -12.20 -17.63
C PHE A 831 6.22 -13.42 -16.89
N ALA A 832 6.54 -14.65 -17.30
CA ALA A 832 6.17 -15.88 -16.60
C ALA A 832 6.78 -15.95 -15.19
N VAL A 833 8.04 -15.51 -15.03
CA VAL A 833 8.71 -15.41 -13.72
C VAL A 833 8.05 -14.36 -12.84
N GLU A 834 7.75 -13.17 -13.38
CA GLU A 834 7.10 -12.12 -12.60
C GLU A 834 5.65 -12.48 -12.22
N MET A 835 4.90 -13.14 -13.11
CA MET A 835 3.55 -13.62 -12.80
C MET A 835 3.54 -14.69 -11.69
N ASN A 836 4.52 -15.60 -11.66
CA ASN A 836 4.65 -16.56 -10.56
C ASN A 836 4.96 -15.87 -9.21
N ARG A 837 5.86 -14.87 -9.21
CA ARG A 837 6.13 -14.05 -8.00
C ARG A 837 4.90 -13.30 -7.53
N LEU A 838 4.13 -12.76 -8.46
CA LEU A 838 2.87 -12.09 -8.21
C LEU A 838 1.88 -13.09 -7.56
N ILE A 839 1.61 -14.25 -8.17
CA ILE A 839 0.79 -15.32 -7.55
C ILE A 839 1.22 -15.58 -6.10
N ASP A 840 2.52 -15.79 -5.87
CA ASP A 840 3.03 -16.08 -4.53
C ASP A 840 2.73 -14.97 -3.52
N MET A 841 2.89 -13.70 -3.91
CA MET A 841 2.67 -12.53 -3.04
C MET A 841 1.21 -12.33 -2.62
N GLU A 842 0.25 -12.73 -3.46
CA GLU A 842 -1.17 -12.73 -3.08
C GLU A 842 -1.62 -14.02 -2.40
N MET A 843 -1.04 -15.17 -2.78
CA MET A 843 -1.38 -16.46 -2.19
C MET A 843 -0.82 -16.68 -0.79
N GLU A 844 0.20 -15.92 -0.39
CA GLU A 844 0.57 -15.80 1.03
C GLU A 844 -0.64 -15.33 1.84
N GLY A 845 -1.21 -16.26 2.62
CA GLY A 845 -2.31 -16.01 3.55
C GLY A 845 -3.70 -16.49 3.19
N SER A 846 -3.92 -16.99 1.98
CA SER A 846 -5.27 -17.06 1.42
C SER A 846 -6.10 -18.27 1.85
N VAL A 847 -5.65 -19.02 2.87
CA VAL A 847 -6.36 -20.16 3.48
C VAL A 847 -6.20 -20.06 4.99
N GLY A 848 -7.32 -19.99 5.72
CA GLY A 848 -7.43 -19.65 7.14
C GLY A 848 -8.60 -18.71 7.43
#